data_AF-A0AA88SRM0-F1
#
_entry.id   AF-A0AA88SRM0-F1
#
_cell.length_a   1.000
_cell.length_b   1.000
_cell.length_c   1.000
_cell.angle_alpha   90.00
_cell.angle_beta   90.00
_cell.angle_gamma   90.00
#
_symmetry.space_group_name_H-M   'P 1'
#
loop_
_entity.id
_entity.type
_entity.pdbx_description
1 polymer ?
#
loop_
_entity_poly.entity_id
_entity_poly.type
_entity_poly.pdbx_seq_one_letter_code
_entity_poly.pdbx_strand_id
1 'polypeptide(L)'
;MDRKQCCAKLSVQPSRGLVDEKFIVLVQKVPPGLQLTVHALYKCEDGHNWEAFGHYTANATGTVNVAEDPSLGGTYSGVEQMGLLWSLRPVPCSKPGLRMRKMNVQTPMEVTISVYEGHQTEGFMDKVPLASVLVERWYMAPGVCRIPITEGGLTATLFLPQTAYRVLQQHPQVLGSRIAMLGLSFGTSVTLKMAAYSQVIKFRMDRKRCCVKLSVQPSRGLVDEKFIVLVQKVPPGLQLTVHALHQCEDGHHWEALAHYTANAAGTVNVAEDPSEGGTYSGVEQMGLLWSLRPVPGSQPGLRLRRRNVQTPMEVTISVYHGHQTGGFVGHIPLASVLVERWYMAPGVRRTSFKERGLSATLFLPPGPGPFPGILDLWGGGGNIVEYRAALLASRGFASLALDYLTLKTLQKTGKMESIEYFEAAYKVLQQHPEISSSRIAVLGLSLGTSVTLKLVAYSKIVKPRCAVCISGSHVQPVDGSVADIFAYCDKNASNIRFSEENQMISRDLLLPVPTDPALKVDVRQLQCPLLLVVGEDDQNWPAYESAMDIKQMMEQAGNNHLLTILSYPNTGHLIEPPYTPHTRASLFTSFPTREKSMVLWGGETVSHSRAQEDSWRKVLAFFRENLHGGRSPVAPLSSHL
;
A
#
# COMPACT_ATOMS: atom_id res chain seq x y z
N MET A 1 66.44 -45.76 -16.97
CA MET A 1 65.70 -44.88 -16.04
C MET A 1 64.23 -45.07 -16.35
N ASP A 2 63.59 -46.01 -15.66
CA ASP A 2 62.21 -46.42 -15.93
C ASP A 2 61.23 -45.29 -15.61
N ARG A 3 60.57 -44.76 -16.65
CA ARG A 3 59.32 -44.02 -16.48
C ARG A 3 58.27 -45.01 -15.98
N LYS A 4 58.20 -45.22 -14.66
CA LYS A 4 57.00 -45.77 -14.01
C LYS A 4 55.85 -44.81 -14.36
N GLN A 5 55.07 -45.19 -15.35
CA GLN A 5 53.86 -44.51 -15.77
C GLN A 5 52.98 -44.33 -14.54
N CYS A 6 52.86 -43.10 -14.05
CA CYS A 6 52.11 -42.80 -12.84
C CYS A 6 50.64 -43.12 -13.10
N CYS A 7 50.12 -44.19 -12.53
CA CYS A 7 48.70 -44.55 -12.59
C CYS A 7 47.88 -43.66 -11.64
N ALA A 8 47.84 -42.36 -11.95
CA ALA A 8 47.00 -41.41 -11.24
C ALA A 8 45.54 -41.90 -11.33
N LYS A 9 44.87 -41.98 -10.18
CA LYS A 9 43.47 -42.39 -10.09
C LYS A 9 42.63 -41.14 -9.82
N LEU A 10 41.84 -40.75 -10.81
CA LEU A 10 40.83 -39.69 -10.66
C LEU A 10 39.46 -40.31 -10.40
N SER A 11 38.75 -39.79 -9.40
CA SER A 11 37.37 -40.19 -9.10
C SER A 11 36.53 -38.98 -8.76
N VAL A 12 35.26 -39.02 -9.18
CA VAL A 12 34.29 -37.96 -8.90
C VAL A 12 33.01 -38.57 -8.35
N GLN A 13 32.55 -38.07 -7.19
CA GLN A 13 31.37 -38.61 -6.51
C GLN A 13 30.40 -37.50 -6.04
N PRO A 14 29.11 -37.55 -6.44
CA PRO A 14 28.56 -38.43 -7.47
C PRO A 14 29.08 -38.03 -8.87
N SER A 15 29.35 -39.03 -9.73
CA SER A 15 29.73 -38.82 -11.13
C SER A 15 28.54 -38.38 -12.01
N ARG A 16 27.32 -38.64 -11.53
CA ARG A 16 26.05 -38.18 -12.10
C ARG A 16 25.21 -37.57 -11.01
N GLY A 17 24.84 -36.30 -11.15
CA GLY A 17 24.03 -35.58 -10.17
C GLY A 17 23.36 -34.36 -10.77
N LEU A 18 22.60 -33.62 -9.97
CA LEU A 18 22.06 -32.33 -10.40
C LEU A 18 23.19 -31.30 -10.57
N VAL A 19 22.93 -30.26 -11.37
CA VAL A 19 23.93 -29.20 -11.63
C VAL A 19 24.29 -28.40 -10.38
N ASP A 20 23.38 -28.31 -9.41
CA ASP A 20 23.55 -27.66 -8.11
C ASP A 20 23.98 -28.64 -6.99
N GLU A 21 24.03 -29.94 -7.30
CA GLU A 21 24.49 -30.95 -6.36
C GLU A 21 26.02 -30.93 -6.25
N LYS A 22 26.50 -30.80 -5.01
CA LYS A 22 27.93 -30.83 -4.71
C LYS A 22 28.52 -32.19 -5.07
N PHE A 23 29.70 -32.18 -5.70
CA PHE A 23 30.47 -33.39 -5.97
C PHE A 23 31.90 -33.26 -5.44
N ILE A 24 32.50 -34.39 -5.13
CA ILE A 24 33.86 -34.50 -4.61
C ILE A 24 34.74 -34.93 -5.78
N VAL A 25 35.80 -34.18 -6.06
CA VAL A 25 36.84 -34.58 -7.01
C VAL A 25 38.07 -35.01 -6.22
N LEU A 26 38.45 -36.27 -6.38
CA LEU A 26 39.54 -36.88 -5.65
C LEU A 26 40.56 -37.46 -6.63
N VAL A 27 41.79 -36.95 -6.54
CA VAL A 27 42.97 -37.45 -7.26
C VAL A 27 43.79 -38.25 -6.27
N GLN A 28 44.16 -39.48 -6.62
CA GLN A 28 44.90 -40.40 -5.75
C GLN A 28 46.02 -41.09 -6.52
N LYS A 29 46.94 -41.74 -5.80
CA LYS A 29 48.06 -42.50 -6.37
C LYS A 29 49.02 -41.65 -7.21
N VAL A 30 49.17 -40.37 -6.86
CA VAL A 30 50.21 -39.48 -7.40
C VAL A 30 51.37 -39.36 -6.40
N PRO A 31 52.60 -39.00 -6.80
CA PRO A 31 53.71 -38.80 -5.87
C PRO A 31 53.38 -37.69 -4.86
N PRO A 32 53.71 -37.86 -3.57
CA PRO A 32 53.56 -36.79 -2.57
C PRO A 32 54.30 -35.52 -2.98
N GLY A 33 53.68 -34.36 -2.78
CA GLY A 33 54.22 -33.06 -3.19
C GLY A 33 54.16 -32.78 -4.69
N LEU A 34 53.63 -33.70 -5.52
CA LEU A 34 53.44 -33.44 -6.94
C LEU A 34 52.46 -32.29 -7.14
N GLN A 35 52.87 -31.29 -7.91
CA GLN A 35 51.99 -30.24 -8.40
C GLN A 35 51.15 -30.76 -9.55
N LEU A 36 49.86 -30.48 -9.53
CA LEU A 36 48.92 -30.93 -10.56
C LEU A 36 47.83 -29.89 -10.82
N THR A 37 47.36 -29.85 -12.06
CA THR A 37 46.19 -29.07 -12.45
C THR A 37 44.99 -30.00 -12.57
N VAL A 38 43.92 -29.71 -11.81
CA VAL A 38 42.61 -30.31 -12.05
C VAL A 38 41.85 -29.39 -12.98
N HIS A 39 41.49 -29.88 -14.16
CA HIS A 39 40.86 -29.14 -15.25
C HIS A 39 39.48 -29.71 -15.54
N ALA A 40 38.52 -28.84 -15.83
CA ALA A 40 37.18 -29.20 -16.28
C ALA A 40 36.97 -28.60 -17.67
N LEU A 41 36.52 -29.43 -18.60
CA LEU A 41 36.19 -29.06 -19.96
C LEU A 41 34.72 -29.37 -20.25
N TYR A 42 33.98 -28.38 -20.74
CA TYR A 42 32.61 -28.52 -21.19
C TYR A 42 32.46 -27.98 -22.61
N LYS A 43 31.92 -28.81 -23.51
CA LYS A 43 31.50 -28.35 -24.83
C LYS A 43 30.00 -28.03 -24.78
N CYS A 44 29.65 -26.75 -24.91
CA CYS A 44 28.26 -26.34 -24.87
C CYS A 44 27.51 -26.72 -26.15
N GLU A 45 26.18 -26.67 -26.09
CA GLU A 45 25.29 -27.05 -27.19
C GLU A 45 25.48 -26.18 -28.44
N ASP A 46 25.92 -24.94 -28.25
CA ASP A 46 26.27 -24.01 -29.33
C ASP A 46 27.65 -24.33 -29.97
N GLY A 47 28.31 -25.42 -29.54
CA GLY A 47 29.55 -25.93 -30.12
C GLY A 47 30.84 -25.31 -29.57
N HIS A 48 30.75 -24.39 -28.60
CA HIS A 48 31.90 -23.72 -28.00
C HIS A 48 32.44 -24.47 -26.77
N ASN A 49 33.76 -24.44 -26.59
CA ASN A 49 34.42 -25.06 -25.44
C ASN A 49 34.59 -24.06 -24.30
N TRP A 50 34.31 -24.53 -23.10
CA TRP A 50 34.46 -23.81 -21.84
C TRP A 50 35.40 -24.61 -20.94
N GLU A 51 36.28 -23.92 -20.24
CA GLU A 51 37.24 -24.53 -19.34
C GLU A 51 37.28 -23.85 -17.97
N ALA A 52 37.61 -24.62 -16.95
CA ALA A 52 37.96 -24.17 -15.61
C ALA A 52 39.10 -25.04 -15.10
N PHE A 53 39.95 -24.50 -14.26
CA PHE A 53 41.00 -25.28 -13.62
C PHE A 53 41.44 -24.70 -12.29
N GLY A 54 41.89 -25.58 -11.41
CA GLY A 54 42.55 -25.25 -10.15
C GLY A 54 43.91 -25.93 -10.04
N HIS A 55 44.83 -25.27 -9.35
CA HIS A 55 46.20 -25.74 -9.10
C HIS A 55 46.31 -26.35 -7.71
N TYR A 56 46.82 -27.57 -7.62
CA TYR A 56 46.89 -28.32 -6.37
C TYR A 56 48.26 -28.93 -6.17
N THR A 57 48.56 -29.27 -4.92
CA THR A 57 49.77 -30.01 -4.54
C THR A 57 49.33 -31.23 -3.77
N ALA A 58 49.75 -32.42 -4.20
CA ALA A 58 49.39 -33.67 -3.55
C ALA A 58 49.93 -33.73 -2.12
N ASN A 59 49.09 -34.14 -1.17
CA ASN A 59 49.48 -34.27 0.23
C ASN A 59 50.49 -35.42 0.46
N ALA A 60 50.92 -35.62 1.70
CA ALA A 60 51.89 -36.66 2.07
C ALA A 60 51.48 -38.10 1.68
N THR A 61 50.18 -38.33 1.46
CA THR A 61 49.62 -39.63 1.03
C THR A 61 49.47 -39.77 -0.48
N GLY A 62 49.86 -38.75 -1.26
CA GLY A 62 49.70 -38.74 -2.71
C GLY A 62 48.25 -38.52 -3.15
N THR A 63 47.51 -37.69 -2.41
CA THR A 63 46.08 -37.39 -2.64
C THR A 63 45.84 -35.89 -2.78
N VAL A 64 44.87 -35.52 -3.63
CA VAL A 64 44.25 -34.19 -3.67
C VAL A 64 42.73 -34.37 -3.60
N ASN A 65 42.09 -33.72 -2.63
CA ASN A 65 40.65 -33.60 -2.49
C ASN A 65 40.22 -32.16 -2.73
N VAL A 66 39.59 -31.88 -3.88
CA VAL A 66 39.18 -30.53 -4.27
C VAL A 66 38.20 -29.88 -3.27
N ALA A 67 37.49 -30.68 -2.47
CA ALA A 67 36.56 -30.16 -1.46
C ALA A 67 37.25 -29.69 -0.17
N GLU A 68 38.53 -30.05 0.05
CA GLU A 68 39.25 -29.82 1.31
C GLU A 68 40.58 -29.10 1.08
N ASP A 69 41.26 -29.41 -0.01
CA ASP A 69 42.54 -28.81 -0.38
C ASP A 69 42.31 -27.49 -1.13
N PRO A 70 43.02 -26.41 -0.78
CA PRO A 70 42.87 -25.13 -1.46
C PRO A 70 43.51 -25.16 -2.86
N SER A 71 42.79 -24.64 -3.86
CA SER A 71 43.40 -24.30 -5.14
C SER A 71 44.36 -23.13 -4.94
N LEU A 72 45.61 -23.30 -5.37
CA LEU A 72 46.69 -22.32 -5.27
C LEU A 72 46.67 -21.30 -6.41
N GLY A 73 45.83 -21.50 -7.43
CA GLY A 73 45.76 -20.67 -8.62
C GLY A 73 44.90 -21.29 -9.72
N GLY A 74 44.63 -20.52 -10.77
CA GLY A 74 43.81 -20.93 -11.91
C GLY A 74 42.58 -20.04 -12.11
N THR A 75 41.48 -20.61 -12.59
CA THR A 75 40.22 -19.86 -12.77
C THR A 75 39.51 -19.57 -11.45
N TYR A 76 39.94 -20.21 -10.35
CA TYR A 76 39.51 -19.97 -8.98
C TYR A 76 40.65 -20.34 -8.01
N SER A 77 40.58 -19.82 -6.77
CA SER A 77 41.54 -20.09 -5.69
C SER A 77 40.80 -20.36 -4.38
N GLY A 78 41.47 -21.01 -3.42
CA GLY A 78 40.88 -21.39 -2.14
C GLY A 78 40.15 -22.75 -2.17
N VAL A 79 39.46 -23.08 -1.07
CA VAL A 79 38.73 -24.35 -0.90
C VAL A 79 37.34 -24.22 -1.51
N GLU A 80 37.26 -24.43 -2.81
CA GLU A 80 36.06 -24.18 -3.62
C GLU A 80 35.59 -25.46 -4.32
N GLN A 81 34.80 -26.28 -3.62
CA GLN A 81 34.34 -27.58 -4.10
C GLN A 81 33.66 -27.54 -5.48
N MET A 82 32.95 -26.45 -5.79
CA MET A 82 32.24 -26.27 -7.06
C MET A 82 32.98 -25.34 -8.04
N GLY A 83 34.22 -24.95 -7.72
CA GLY A 83 35.07 -24.05 -8.52
C GLY A 83 35.12 -24.45 -9.99
N LEU A 84 35.35 -25.73 -10.26
CA LEU A 84 35.41 -26.31 -11.61
C LEU A 84 34.13 -26.15 -12.45
N LEU A 85 32.98 -25.80 -11.86
CA LEU A 85 31.75 -25.50 -12.60
C LEU A 85 31.45 -24.00 -12.66
N TRP A 86 31.50 -23.28 -11.53
CA TRP A 86 31.08 -21.87 -11.53
C TRP A 86 32.12 -20.94 -12.14
N SER A 87 33.40 -21.33 -12.20
CA SER A 87 34.47 -20.53 -12.79
C SER A 87 34.77 -20.88 -14.26
N LEU A 88 33.89 -21.62 -14.92
CA LEU A 88 34.03 -21.93 -16.35
C LEU A 88 34.09 -20.64 -17.17
N ARG A 89 35.14 -20.52 -17.98
CA ARG A 89 35.35 -19.44 -18.94
C ARG A 89 35.44 -20.01 -20.35
N PRO A 90 35.20 -19.21 -21.41
CA PRO A 90 35.49 -19.65 -22.76
C PRO A 90 36.98 -20.03 -22.89
N VAL A 91 37.28 -21.12 -23.59
CA VAL A 91 38.68 -21.49 -23.89
C VAL A 91 39.38 -20.33 -24.62
N PRO A 92 40.66 -20.03 -24.34
CA PRO A 92 41.43 -19.00 -25.05
C PRO A 92 41.26 -19.09 -26.58
N CYS A 93 41.25 -17.93 -27.25
CA CYS A 93 40.94 -17.78 -28.68
C CYS A 93 39.46 -17.99 -29.09
N SER A 94 38.54 -18.15 -28.13
CA SER A 94 37.10 -18.12 -28.39
C SER A 94 36.62 -16.72 -28.84
N LYS A 95 35.51 -16.67 -29.58
CA LYS A 95 34.87 -15.41 -29.98
C LYS A 95 34.49 -14.56 -28.75
N PRO A 96 34.63 -13.23 -28.79
CA PRO A 96 34.19 -12.37 -27.70
C PRO A 96 32.66 -12.38 -27.56
N GLY A 97 32.16 -12.17 -26.35
CA GLY A 97 30.72 -12.05 -26.06
C GLY A 97 29.95 -13.37 -25.95
N LEU A 98 30.63 -14.52 -25.90
CA LEU A 98 29.98 -15.81 -25.67
C LEU A 98 29.31 -15.87 -24.29
N ARG A 99 28.10 -16.41 -24.27
CA ARG A 99 27.35 -16.69 -23.04
C ARG A 99 26.97 -18.16 -23.03
N MET A 100 27.40 -18.88 -21.99
CA MET A 100 26.99 -20.26 -21.79
C MET A 100 25.48 -20.33 -21.57
N ARG A 101 24.78 -21.12 -22.39
CA ARG A 101 23.34 -21.37 -22.28
C ARG A 101 23.10 -22.87 -22.37
N LYS A 102 22.17 -23.37 -21.56
CA LYS A 102 21.65 -24.74 -21.64
C LYS A 102 20.24 -24.65 -22.17
N MET A 103 20.04 -25.02 -23.42
CA MET A 103 18.76 -24.94 -24.13
C MET A 103 17.99 -26.25 -24.01
N ASN A 104 18.67 -27.40 -24.07
CA ASN A 104 18.05 -28.70 -23.90
C ASN A 104 18.29 -29.30 -22.50
N VAL A 105 17.38 -29.04 -21.57
CA VAL A 105 17.46 -29.57 -20.19
C VAL A 105 17.24 -31.10 -20.08
N GLN A 106 16.84 -31.77 -21.17
CA GLN A 106 16.65 -33.23 -21.19
C GLN A 106 17.96 -34.01 -21.36
N THR A 107 19.05 -33.32 -21.71
CA THR A 107 20.40 -33.90 -21.76
C THR A 107 21.27 -33.29 -20.65
N PRO A 108 22.23 -34.03 -20.10
CA PRO A 108 23.12 -33.48 -19.10
C PRO A 108 24.07 -32.44 -19.70
N MET A 109 24.66 -31.63 -18.82
CA MET A 109 25.92 -30.97 -19.09
C MET A 109 27.03 -31.99 -18.81
N GLU A 110 27.68 -32.45 -19.88
CA GLU A 110 28.76 -33.43 -19.81
C GLU A 110 30.10 -32.70 -19.64
N VAL A 111 30.70 -32.83 -18.46
CA VAL A 111 31.96 -32.16 -18.12
C VAL A 111 33.05 -33.20 -18.01
N THR A 112 34.10 -33.05 -18.81
CA THR A 112 35.29 -33.90 -18.69
C THR A 112 36.20 -33.28 -17.65
N ILE A 113 36.42 -33.98 -16.54
CA ILE A 113 37.39 -33.59 -15.53
C ILE A 113 38.68 -34.36 -15.82
N SER A 114 39.79 -33.63 -15.95
CA SER A 114 41.10 -34.14 -16.31
C SER A 114 42.16 -33.67 -15.33
N VAL A 115 43.18 -34.48 -15.11
CA VAL A 115 44.34 -34.12 -14.29
C VAL A 115 45.59 -34.04 -15.15
N TYR A 116 46.33 -32.95 -15.01
CA TYR A 116 47.61 -32.73 -15.71
C TYR A 116 48.74 -32.56 -14.69
N GLU A 117 49.94 -32.98 -15.07
CA GLU A 117 51.15 -32.78 -14.25
C GLU A 117 51.60 -31.32 -14.29
N GLY A 118 51.96 -30.76 -13.13
CA GLY A 118 52.38 -29.36 -12.95
C GLY A 118 51.21 -28.37 -12.91
N HIS A 119 51.49 -27.15 -12.47
CA HIS A 119 50.54 -26.02 -12.48
C HIS A 119 50.49 -25.38 -13.86
N GLN A 120 49.65 -25.93 -14.73
CA GLN A 120 49.45 -25.46 -16.09
C GLN A 120 48.28 -24.47 -16.19
N THR A 121 48.35 -23.51 -17.12
CA THR A 121 47.35 -22.43 -17.28
C THR A 121 46.70 -22.39 -18.67
N GLU A 122 47.24 -23.11 -19.64
CA GLU A 122 46.78 -23.14 -21.03
C GLU A 122 47.24 -24.40 -21.77
N GLY A 123 46.73 -24.60 -22.99
CA GLY A 123 47.14 -25.68 -23.89
C GLY A 123 46.68 -27.09 -23.45
N PHE A 124 45.62 -27.17 -22.66
CA PHE A 124 45.11 -28.45 -22.13
C PHE A 124 44.62 -29.40 -23.24
N MET A 125 44.05 -28.86 -24.32
CA MET A 125 43.50 -29.65 -25.44
C MET A 125 44.57 -30.40 -26.25
N ASP A 126 45.82 -29.92 -26.21
CA ASP A 126 46.95 -30.47 -26.98
C ASP A 126 47.79 -31.44 -26.14
N LYS A 127 47.42 -31.67 -24.88
CA LYS A 127 48.17 -32.48 -23.92
C LYS A 127 47.40 -33.73 -23.54
N VAL A 128 48.13 -34.81 -23.26
CA VAL A 128 47.56 -36.05 -22.74
C VAL A 128 47.43 -35.94 -21.21
N PRO A 129 46.22 -36.04 -20.64
CA PRO A 129 46.03 -35.99 -19.19
C PRO A 129 46.54 -37.27 -18.51
N LEU A 130 46.92 -37.15 -17.24
CA LEU A 130 47.29 -38.29 -16.37
C LEU A 130 46.08 -39.21 -16.11
N ALA A 131 44.89 -38.62 -15.97
CA ALA A 131 43.62 -39.31 -15.85
C ALA A 131 42.48 -38.37 -16.23
N SER A 132 41.40 -38.93 -16.77
CA SER A 132 40.17 -38.19 -17.09
C SER A 132 38.93 -38.98 -16.71
N VAL A 133 37.87 -38.27 -16.34
CA VAL A 133 36.54 -38.84 -16.07
C VAL A 133 35.47 -37.90 -16.60
N LEU A 134 34.47 -38.47 -17.26
CA LEU A 134 33.27 -37.74 -17.68
C LEU A 134 32.28 -37.68 -16.52
N VAL A 135 31.76 -36.50 -16.21
CA VAL A 135 30.70 -36.32 -15.22
C VAL A 135 29.47 -35.69 -15.84
N GLU A 136 28.30 -36.15 -15.41
CA GLU A 136 27.02 -35.66 -15.90
C GLU A 136 26.36 -34.75 -14.87
N ARG A 137 26.05 -33.52 -15.28
CA ARG A 137 25.32 -32.53 -14.47
C ARG A 137 23.95 -32.28 -15.08
N TRP A 138 22.92 -32.80 -14.43
CA TRP A 138 21.55 -32.78 -14.92
C TRP A 138 20.81 -31.53 -14.43
N TYR A 139 20.01 -30.93 -15.32
CA TYR A 139 19.10 -29.83 -14.97
C TYR A 139 17.69 -30.34 -14.61
N MET A 140 17.40 -31.61 -14.90
CA MET A 140 16.16 -32.28 -14.55
C MET A 140 16.45 -33.47 -13.64
N ALA A 141 15.85 -33.48 -12.46
CA ALA A 141 15.93 -34.61 -11.55
C ALA A 141 15.21 -35.85 -12.14
N PRO A 142 15.63 -37.07 -11.77
CA PRO A 142 14.93 -38.29 -12.16
C PRO A 142 13.43 -38.24 -11.81
N GLY A 143 12.58 -38.58 -12.78
CA GLY A 143 11.13 -38.56 -12.63
C GLY A 143 10.46 -37.19 -12.83
N VAL A 144 11.20 -36.12 -13.13
CA VAL A 144 10.57 -34.86 -13.57
C VAL A 144 10.15 -35.00 -15.04
N CYS A 145 8.87 -34.79 -15.32
CA CYS A 145 8.30 -34.80 -16.67
C CYS A 145 8.34 -33.39 -17.27
N ARG A 146 8.83 -33.28 -18.51
CA ARG A 146 8.79 -32.04 -19.31
C ARG A 146 7.65 -32.10 -20.32
N ILE A 147 6.75 -31.14 -20.27
CA ILE A 147 5.54 -31.10 -21.10
C ILE A 147 5.51 -29.77 -21.85
N PRO A 148 5.70 -29.75 -23.18
CA PRO A 148 5.48 -28.53 -23.96
C PRO A 148 3.98 -28.20 -23.99
N ILE A 149 3.64 -26.92 -23.82
CA ILE A 149 2.27 -26.42 -23.86
C ILE A 149 2.16 -25.39 -24.98
N THR A 150 1.18 -25.57 -25.86
CA THR A 150 0.83 -24.60 -26.90
C THR A 150 -0.69 -24.51 -26.98
N GLU A 151 -1.27 -23.55 -26.28
CA GLU A 151 -2.72 -23.43 -26.14
C GLU A 151 -3.12 -21.96 -25.91
N GLY A 152 -4.21 -21.48 -26.51
CA GLY A 152 -4.72 -20.12 -26.30
C GLY A 152 -3.73 -18.99 -26.64
N GLY A 153 -2.77 -19.24 -27.54
CA GLY A 153 -1.69 -18.30 -27.87
C GLY A 153 -0.49 -18.32 -26.89
N LEU A 154 -0.54 -19.12 -25.82
CA LEU A 154 0.57 -19.34 -24.91
C LEU A 154 1.49 -20.44 -25.45
N THR A 155 2.79 -20.16 -25.54
CA THR A 155 3.83 -21.17 -25.75
C THR A 155 4.67 -21.27 -24.48
N ALA A 156 4.58 -22.41 -23.78
CA ALA A 156 5.25 -22.63 -22.50
C ALA A 156 5.78 -24.07 -22.38
N THR A 157 6.54 -24.34 -21.32
CA THR A 157 6.95 -25.70 -20.97
C THR A 157 6.72 -25.91 -19.48
N LEU A 158 5.93 -26.92 -19.14
CA LEU A 158 5.63 -27.30 -17.77
C LEU A 158 6.55 -28.45 -17.33
N PHE A 159 7.11 -28.33 -16.13
CA PHE A 159 7.92 -29.38 -15.51
C PHE A 159 7.21 -29.90 -14.25
N LEU A 160 6.94 -31.19 -14.19
CA LEU A 160 6.18 -31.80 -13.09
C LEU A 160 6.98 -32.94 -12.44
N PRO A 161 7.07 -33.00 -11.10
CA PRO A 161 7.54 -34.20 -10.42
C PRO A 161 6.65 -35.42 -10.77
N GLN A 162 7.25 -36.62 -10.84
CA GLN A 162 6.58 -37.85 -11.26
C GLN A 162 5.26 -38.12 -10.54
N THR A 163 5.21 -37.81 -9.25
CA THR A 163 4.03 -37.99 -8.40
C THR A 163 2.90 -37.03 -8.77
N ALA A 164 3.22 -35.76 -9.07
CA ALA A 164 2.25 -34.77 -9.52
C ALA A 164 1.74 -35.07 -10.93
N TYR A 165 2.60 -35.56 -11.82
CA TYR A 165 2.23 -35.96 -13.18
C TYR A 165 1.17 -37.09 -13.19
N ARG A 166 1.36 -38.12 -12.36
CA ARG A 166 0.39 -39.22 -12.23
C ARG A 166 -0.96 -38.76 -11.68
N VAL A 167 -0.97 -37.85 -10.71
CA VAL A 167 -2.21 -37.28 -10.14
C VAL A 167 -2.96 -36.44 -11.15
N LEU A 168 -2.27 -35.61 -11.94
CA LEU A 168 -2.88 -34.77 -12.99
C LEU A 168 -3.47 -35.60 -14.14
N GLN A 169 -2.86 -36.74 -14.48
CA GLN A 169 -3.42 -37.66 -15.49
C GLN A 169 -4.72 -38.33 -15.03
N GLN A 170 -4.86 -38.62 -13.73
CA GLN A 170 -6.04 -39.28 -13.18
C GLN A 170 -7.14 -38.28 -12.76
N HIS A 171 -6.76 -37.05 -12.41
CA HIS A 171 -7.66 -35.99 -11.96
C HIS A 171 -7.25 -34.63 -12.59
N PRO A 172 -7.64 -34.37 -13.86
CA PRO A 172 -7.19 -33.19 -14.61
C PRO A 172 -7.66 -31.84 -14.05
N GLN A 173 -8.61 -31.85 -13.10
CA GLN A 173 -9.15 -30.67 -12.42
C GLN A 173 -8.33 -30.24 -11.19
N VAL A 174 -7.30 -31.00 -10.80
CA VAL A 174 -6.53 -30.78 -9.55
C VAL A 174 -5.30 -29.92 -9.81
N LEU A 175 -5.52 -28.60 -9.88
CA LEU A 175 -4.45 -27.60 -9.73
C LEU A 175 -4.80 -26.71 -8.54
N GLY A 176 -4.15 -26.97 -7.41
CA GLY A 176 -4.39 -26.25 -6.16
C GLY A 176 -3.62 -24.91 -6.08
N SER A 177 -4.32 -23.89 -5.56
CA SER A 177 -3.94 -22.61 -4.90
C SER A 177 -2.51 -22.25 -4.42
N ARG A 178 -1.45 -23.02 -4.68
CA ARG A 178 -0.10 -22.76 -4.16
C ARG A 178 0.93 -22.76 -5.29
N ILE A 179 0.85 -21.74 -6.15
CA ILE A 179 1.80 -21.52 -7.23
C ILE A 179 2.78 -20.43 -6.78
N ALA A 180 4.07 -20.77 -6.69
CA ALA A 180 5.14 -19.79 -6.54
C ALA A 180 5.61 -19.35 -7.93
N MET A 181 5.80 -18.06 -8.13
CA MET A 181 6.32 -17.52 -9.39
C MET A 181 7.70 -16.93 -9.17
N LEU A 182 8.63 -17.26 -10.06
CA LEU A 182 10.00 -16.79 -10.04
C LEU A 182 10.31 -16.16 -11.40
N GLY A 183 10.81 -14.93 -11.41
CA GLY A 183 11.17 -14.21 -12.63
C GLY A 183 12.50 -13.51 -12.48
N LEU A 184 13.27 -13.45 -13.56
CA LEU A 184 14.58 -12.79 -13.62
C LEU A 184 14.54 -11.64 -14.63
N SER A 185 15.09 -10.47 -14.28
CA SER A 185 15.09 -9.26 -15.12
C SER A 185 13.67 -8.84 -15.54
N PHE A 186 13.37 -8.68 -16.83
CA PHE A 186 12.02 -8.35 -17.31
C PHE A 186 10.95 -9.39 -16.88
N GLY A 187 11.36 -10.64 -16.69
CA GLY A 187 10.49 -11.69 -16.15
C GLY A 187 10.04 -11.44 -14.71
N THR A 188 10.81 -10.68 -13.91
CA THR A 188 10.40 -10.25 -12.56
C THR A 188 9.19 -9.32 -12.65
N SER A 189 9.16 -8.40 -13.61
CA SER A 189 8.03 -7.49 -13.82
C SER A 189 6.76 -8.23 -14.26
N VAL A 190 6.90 -9.28 -15.09
CA VAL A 190 5.77 -10.13 -15.49
C VAL A 190 5.27 -11.00 -14.33
N THR A 191 6.19 -11.54 -13.53
CA THR A 191 5.89 -12.35 -12.33
C THR A 191 5.12 -11.55 -11.29
N LEU A 192 5.55 -10.32 -10.99
CA LEU A 192 4.85 -9.40 -10.09
C LEU A 192 3.43 -9.08 -10.59
N LYS A 193 3.29 -8.86 -11.90
CA LYS A 193 1.96 -8.65 -12.51
C LYS A 193 1.08 -9.88 -12.35
N MET A 194 1.55 -11.09 -12.69
CA MET A 194 0.73 -12.29 -12.57
C MET A 194 0.41 -12.69 -11.12
N ALA A 195 1.30 -12.41 -10.16
CA ALA A 195 1.05 -12.63 -8.72
C ALA A 195 -0.15 -11.84 -8.25
N ALA A 196 -0.29 -10.60 -8.73
CA ALA A 196 -1.43 -9.75 -8.43
C ALA A 196 -2.76 -10.29 -8.99
N TYR A 197 -2.76 -11.14 -10.02
CA TYR A 197 -3.99 -11.68 -10.64
C TYR A 197 -4.47 -13.03 -10.06
N SER A 198 -3.68 -13.75 -9.25
CA SER A 198 -3.95 -15.18 -8.89
C SER A 198 -4.59 -15.46 -7.51
N GLN A 199 -5.11 -14.46 -6.79
CA GLN A 199 -5.61 -14.59 -5.40
C GLN A 199 -6.88 -15.45 -5.16
N VAL A 200 -7.28 -16.34 -6.08
CA VAL A 200 -8.47 -17.20 -5.91
C VAL A 200 -8.02 -18.66 -5.71
N ILE A 201 -8.61 -19.33 -4.70
CA ILE A 201 -8.41 -20.72 -4.23
C ILE A 201 -7.47 -20.81 -3.01
N LYS A 202 -7.88 -21.57 -1.98
CA LYS A 202 -7.15 -21.95 -0.75
C LYS A 202 -7.32 -23.46 -0.58
N PHE A 203 -6.33 -24.20 -0.06
CA PHE A 203 -6.56 -25.28 0.95
C PHE A 203 -5.28 -25.79 1.64
N ARG A 204 -5.49 -26.54 2.72
CA ARG A 204 -4.74 -26.71 3.98
C ARG A 204 -4.06 -28.09 4.07
N MET A 205 -3.01 -28.24 4.88
CA MET A 205 -2.61 -29.56 5.44
C MET A 205 -1.90 -29.40 6.79
N ASP A 206 -2.00 -30.46 7.61
CA ASP A 206 -2.02 -30.48 9.06
C ASP A 206 -0.72 -31.03 9.68
N ARG A 207 -0.33 -30.53 10.87
CA ARG A 207 0.58 -31.18 11.86
C ARG A 207 0.57 -30.37 13.16
N LYS A 208 -0.01 -30.97 14.20
CA LYS A 208 -0.06 -30.59 15.64
C LYS A 208 0.86 -29.44 16.12
N ARG A 209 0.55 -28.22 15.69
CA ARG A 209 0.83 -26.94 16.35
C ARG A 209 -0.51 -26.25 16.49
N CYS A 210 -0.75 -25.53 17.58
CA CYS A 210 -1.95 -24.69 17.71
C CYS A 210 -1.99 -23.76 16.49
N CYS A 211 -2.82 -24.09 15.49
CA CYS A 211 -2.91 -23.35 14.24
C CYS A 211 -3.84 -22.17 14.53
N VAL A 212 -3.26 -21.10 15.07
CA VAL A 212 -3.95 -19.83 15.29
C VAL A 212 -4.67 -19.46 14.00
N LYS A 213 -5.98 -19.34 14.08
CA LYS A 213 -6.84 -18.98 12.96
C LYS A 213 -7.20 -17.52 13.11
N LEU A 214 -6.64 -16.68 12.26
CA LEU A 214 -7.04 -15.29 12.09
C LEU A 214 -8.07 -15.19 10.95
N SER A 215 -9.19 -14.53 11.20
CA SER A 215 -10.18 -14.19 10.18
C SER A 215 -10.63 -12.75 10.31
N VAL A 216 -10.74 -12.07 9.17
CA VAL A 216 -11.30 -10.72 9.06
C VAL A 216 -12.48 -10.73 8.11
N GLN A 217 -13.63 -10.20 8.54
CA GLN A 217 -14.85 -10.18 7.73
C GLN A 217 -15.58 -8.82 7.82
N PRO A 218 -15.92 -8.19 6.67
CA PRO A 218 -15.48 -8.56 5.32
C PRO A 218 -13.99 -8.24 5.11
N SER A 219 -13.24 -9.12 4.44
CA SER A 219 -11.82 -8.88 4.11
C SER A 219 -11.62 -7.81 3.04
N ARG A 220 -12.67 -7.53 2.25
CA ARG A 220 -12.74 -6.44 1.27
C ARG A 220 -14.02 -5.64 1.51
N GLY A 221 -13.90 -4.34 1.64
CA GLY A 221 -15.03 -3.45 1.91
C GLY A 221 -14.63 -1.99 1.75
N LEU A 222 -15.59 -1.07 1.86
CA LEU A 222 -15.25 0.35 1.85
C LEU A 222 -14.46 0.74 3.10
N VAL A 223 -13.68 1.82 3.02
CA VAL A 223 -12.90 2.29 4.15
C VAL A 223 -13.78 2.74 5.31
N ASP A 224 -15.00 3.20 5.05
CA ASP A 224 -15.98 3.64 6.06
C ASP A 224 -16.91 2.50 6.52
N GLU A 225 -16.59 1.25 6.20
CA GLU A 225 -17.30 0.05 6.65
C GLU A 225 -16.51 -0.72 7.70
N LYS A 226 -17.21 -1.11 8.78
CA LYS A 226 -16.62 -1.92 9.84
C LYS A 226 -16.27 -3.33 9.36
N PHE A 227 -15.23 -3.90 9.93
CA PHE A 227 -14.92 -5.32 9.84
C PHE A 227 -14.73 -5.93 11.23
N ILE A 228 -14.88 -7.24 11.31
CA ILE A 228 -14.67 -8.01 12.54
C ILE A 228 -13.33 -8.73 12.40
N VAL A 229 -12.45 -8.58 13.40
CA VAL A 229 -11.22 -9.37 13.52
C VAL A 229 -11.42 -10.42 14.59
N LEU A 230 -11.30 -11.68 14.21
CA LEU A 230 -11.46 -12.82 15.09
C LEU A 230 -10.20 -13.68 15.05
N VAL A 231 -9.60 -13.88 16.22
CA VAL A 231 -8.49 -14.82 16.46
C VAL A 231 -9.06 -16.04 17.18
N GLN A 232 -8.81 -17.23 16.66
CA GLN A 232 -9.35 -18.48 17.21
C GLN A 232 -8.26 -19.55 17.28
N LYS A 233 -8.55 -20.65 17.98
CA LYS A 233 -7.64 -21.79 18.13
C LYS A 233 -6.31 -21.38 18.79
N VAL A 234 -6.42 -20.51 19.79
CA VAL A 234 -5.32 -20.08 20.64
C VAL A 234 -5.44 -20.81 21.98
N PRO A 235 -4.34 -21.18 22.66
CA PRO A 235 -4.42 -21.62 24.05
C PRO A 235 -5.18 -20.60 24.94
N PRO A 236 -6.11 -21.03 25.79
CA PRO A 236 -6.79 -20.14 26.73
C PRO A 236 -5.81 -19.38 27.62
N GLY A 237 -6.07 -18.10 27.89
CA GLY A 237 -5.21 -17.22 28.68
C GLY A 237 -3.93 -16.78 27.97
N LEU A 238 -3.70 -17.16 26.71
CA LEU A 238 -2.52 -16.71 25.98
C LEU A 238 -2.64 -15.23 25.63
N GLN A 239 -1.59 -14.47 25.97
CA GLN A 239 -1.43 -13.09 25.56
C GLN A 239 -1.05 -13.01 24.09
N LEU A 240 -1.66 -12.06 23.37
CA LEU A 240 -1.48 -11.84 21.95
C LEU A 240 -1.40 -10.34 21.65
N THR A 241 -0.72 -10.01 20.57
CA THR A 241 -0.78 -8.70 19.96
C THR A 241 -1.40 -8.82 18.58
N VAL A 242 -2.50 -8.11 18.34
CA VAL A 242 -3.05 -7.92 17.00
C VAL A 242 -2.45 -6.63 16.44
N HIS A 243 -1.74 -6.73 15.34
CA HIS A 243 -1.00 -5.65 14.69
C HIS A 243 -1.57 -5.39 13.31
N ALA A 244 -1.74 -4.13 12.95
CA ALA A 244 -2.12 -3.68 11.62
C ALA A 244 -0.96 -2.90 11.00
N LEU A 245 -0.62 -3.22 9.75
CA LEU A 245 0.44 -2.56 9.00
C LEU A 245 -0.08 -2.13 7.63
N HIS A 246 0.15 -0.86 7.27
CA HIS A 246 -0.17 -0.30 5.97
C HIS A 246 1.02 0.47 5.42
N GLN A 247 1.38 0.25 4.15
CA GLN A 247 2.30 1.13 3.43
C GLN A 247 1.49 2.10 2.56
N CYS A 248 1.62 3.40 2.84
CA CYS A 248 0.91 4.43 2.08
C CYS A 248 1.56 4.70 0.72
N GLU A 249 0.86 5.43 -0.15
CA GLU A 249 1.29 5.74 -1.52
C GLU A 249 2.56 6.60 -1.58
N ASP A 250 2.92 7.26 -0.47
CA ASP A 250 4.15 8.03 -0.30
C ASP A 250 5.34 7.16 0.18
N GLY A 251 5.14 5.84 0.31
CA GLY A 251 6.17 4.88 0.69
C GLY A 251 6.37 4.71 2.21
N HIS A 252 5.69 5.53 3.03
CA HIS A 252 5.76 5.45 4.50
C HIS A 252 4.90 4.33 5.05
N HIS A 253 5.39 3.69 6.12
CA HIS A 253 4.65 2.66 6.83
C HIS A 253 3.91 3.23 8.03
N TRP A 254 2.70 2.74 8.24
CA TRP A 254 1.81 3.09 9.32
C TRP A 254 1.43 1.81 10.07
N GLU A 255 1.43 1.86 11.38
CA GLU A 255 1.07 0.73 12.23
C GLU A 255 0.11 1.09 13.35
N ALA A 256 -0.68 0.09 13.76
CA ALA A 256 -1.50 0.10 14.96
C ALA A 256 -1.35 -1.26 15.64
N LEU A 257 -1.47 -1.29 16.97
CA LEU A 257 -1.37 -2.54 17.72
C LEU A 257 -2.29 -2.53 18.93
N ALA A 258 -2.83 -3.69 19.25
CA ALA A 258 -3.68 -3.89 20.41
C ALA A 258 -3.36 -5.22 21.10
N HIS A 259 -3.38 -5.19 22.43
CA HIS A 259 -3.04 -6.29 23.32
C HIS A 259 -4.31 -6.99 23.79
N TYR A 260 -4.32 -8.31 23.68
CA TYR A 260 -5.46 -9.12 24.10
C TYR A 260 -5.00 -10.37 24.84
N THR A 261 -5.88 -10.90 25.67
CA THR A 261 -5.72 -12.20 26.31
C THR A 261 -6.84 -13.13 25.82
N ALA A 262 -6.48 -14.29 25.27
CA ALA A 262 -7.46 -15.23 24.75
C ALA A 262 -8.38 -15.75 25.85
N ASN A 263 -9.69 -15.77 25.60
CA ASN A 263 -10.68 -16.22 26.58
C ASN A 263 -10.61 -17.75 26.83
N ALA A 264 -11.48 -18.27 27.70
CA ALA A 264 -11.54 -19.70 28.04
C ALA A 264 -11.77 -20.63 26.82
N ALA A 265 -12.39 -20.13 25.75
CA ALA A 265 -12.61 -20.85 24.50
C ALA A 265 -11.43 -20.74 23.52
N GLY A 266 -10.36 -20.02 23.88
CA GLY A 266 -9.20 -19.82 23.02
C GLY A 266 -9.46 -18.86 21.86
N THR A 267 -10.26 -17.82 22.10
CA THR A 267 -10.64 -16.83 21.11
C THR A 267 -10.41 -15.39 21.58
N VAL A 268 -10.17 -14.49 20.63
CA VAL A 268 -10.21 -13.03 20.78
C VAL A 268 -11.09 -12.47 19.67
N ASN A 269 -12.14 -11.73 20.03
CA ASN A 269 -13.00 -10.96 19.14
C ASN A 269 -12.74 -9.46 19.35
N VAL A 270 -12.02 -8.81 18.44
CA VAL A 270 -11.63 -7.39 18.55
C VAL A 270 -12.84 -6.45 18.66
N ALA A 271 -14.03 -6.87 18.20
CA ALA A 271 -15.24 -6.06 18.29
C ALA A 271 -15.89 -6.07 19.69
N GLU A 272 -15.55 -7.04 20.54
CA GLU A 272 -16.23 -7.31 21.82
C GLU A 272 -15.25 -7.32 23.01
N ASP A 273 -14.04 -7.84 22.79
CA ASP A 273 -13.02 -7.96 23.81
C ASP A 273 -12.25 -6.63 23.94
N PRO A 274 -12.00 -6.16 25.17
CA PRO A 274 -11.26 -4.93 25.38
C PRO A 274 -9.77 -5.13 25.09
N SER A 275 -9.17 -4.20 24.36
CA SER A 275 -7.71 -4.10 24.26
C SER A 275 -7.13 -3.67 25.61
N GLU A 276 -6.15 -4.41 26.10
CA GLU A 276 -5.45 -4.18 27.38
C GLU A 276 -4.35 -3.10 27.24
N GLY A 277 -3.97 -2.74 26.01
CA GLY A 277 -2.87 -1.82 25.74
C GLY A 277 -2.52 -1.75 24.26
N GLY A 278 -1.64 -0.81 23.91
CA GLY A 278 -1.16 -0.62 22.54
C GLY A 278 -1.38 0.80 22.03
N THR A 279 -1.74 0.95 20.75
CA THR A 279 -2.14 2.24 20.18
C THR A 279 -3.54 2.67 20.63
N TYR A 280 -4.30 1.76 21.22
CA TYR A 280 -5.59 2.02 21.88
C TYR A 280 -5.91 0.94 22.93
N SER A 281 -6.86 1.26 23.82
CA SER A 281 -7.36 0.36 24.87
C SER A 281 -8.90 0.38 24.90
N GLY A 282 -9.50 -0.65 25.50
CA GLY A 282 -10.95 -0.81 25.56
C GLY A 282 -11.55 -1.48 24.32
N VAL A 283 -12.88 -1.53 24.26
CA VAL A 283 -13.63 -2.19 23.18
C VAL A 283 -13.76 -1.23 22.00
N GLU A 284 -12.86 -1.37 21.03
CA GLU A 284 -12.71 -0.46 19.90
C GLU A 284 -12.56 -1.25 18.59
N GLN A 285 -13.68 -1.69 18.02
CA GLN A 285 -13.72 -2.59 16.85
C GLN A 285 -12.81 -2.15 15.69
N MET A 286 -12.75 -0.84 15.43
CA MET A 286 -11.98 -0.25 14.34
C MET A 286 -10.69 0.42 14.81
N GLY A 287 -10.25 0.15 16.04
CA GLY A 287 -9.03 0.70 16.63
C GLY A 287 -7.79 0.44 15.79
N LEU A 288 -7.70 -0.73 15.16
CA LEU A 288 -6.60 -1.09 14.26
C LEU A 288 -6.51 -0.23 12.98
N LEU A 289 -7.55 0.53 12.63
CA LEU A 289 -7.49 1.52 11.55
C LEU A 289 -7.30 2.94 12.08
N TRP A 290 -8.20 3.40 12.96
CA TRP A 290 -8.21 4.81 13.35
C TRP A 290 -7.02 5.21 14.24
N SER A 291 -6.37 4.23 14.89
CA SER A 291 -5.16 4.46 15.70
C SER A 291 -3.84 4.22 14.96
N LEU A 292 -3.88 4.01 13.62
CA LEU A 292 -2.66 3.91 12.82
C LEU A 292 -1.80 5.16 13.03
N ARG A 293 -0.53 4.95 13.36
CA ARG A 293 0.49 5.99 13.48
C ARG A 293 1.68 5.67 12.58
N PRO A 294 2.50 6.64 12.18
CA PRO A 294 3.74 6.33 11.49
C PRO A 294 4.60 5.37 12.33
N VAL A 295 5.24 4.39 11.68
CA VAL A 295 6.12 3.44 12.38
C VAL A 295 7.27 4.19 13.08
N PRO A 296 7.81 3.69 14.21
CA PRO A 296 8.95 4.29 14.90
C PRO A 296 10.11 4.61 13.96
N GLY A 297 10.70 5.79 14.11
CA GLY A 297 11.77 6.29 13.23
C GLY A 297 11.29 6.97 11.94
N SER A 298 9.98 7.06 11.71
CA SER A 298 9.42 7.86 10.61
C SER A 298 9.69 9.35 10.79
N GLN A 299 9.75 10.08 9.68
CA GLN A 299 9.84 11.54 9.71
C GLN A 299 8.62 12.17 10.43
N PRO A 300 8.82 13.26 11.17
CA PRO A 300 7.72 13.91 11.89
C PRO A 300 6.72 14.58 10.94
N GLY A 301 5.50 14.77 11.41
CA GLY A 301 4.47 15.56 10.73
C GLY A 301 3.85 14.89 9.50
N LEU A 302 3.91 13.55 9.41
CA LEU A 302 3.20 12.79 8.39
C LEU A 302 1.68 12.81 8.62
N ARG A 303 0.91 12.87 7.53
CA ARG A 303 -0.54 12.73 7.53
C ARG A 303 -0.95 11.71 6.48
N LEU A 304 -1.69 10.68 6.89
CA LEU A 304 -2.22 9.69 5.95
C LEU A 304 -3.33 10.33 5.11
N ARG A 305 -3.16 10.32 3.78
CA ARG A 305 -4.17 10.79 2.82
C ARG A 305 -4.20 9.83 1.65
N ARG A 306 -5.41 9.58 1.13
CA ARG A 306 -5.56 8.80 -0.09
C ARG A 306 -5.43 9.69 -1.32
N ARG A 307 -4.54 9.33 -2.26
CA ARG A 307 -4.38 10.03 -3.54
C ARG A 307 -5.05 9.27 -4.68
N ASN A 308 -4.91 7.93 -4.74
CA ASN A 308 -5.56 7.13 -5.75
C ASN A 308 -6.76 6.36 -5.19
N VAL A 309 -7.97 6.89 -5.42
CA VAL A 309 -9.22 6.25 -4.97
C VAL A 309 -9.59 4.99 -5.76
N GLN A 310 -8.93 4.71 -6.89
CA GLN A 310 -9.21 3.54 -7.74
C GLN A 310 -8.52 2.26 -7.28
N THR A 311 -7.63 2.35 -6.30
CA THR A 311 -6.96 1.20 -5.67
C THR A 311 -7.30 1.17 -4.18
N PRO A 312 -7.25 0.01 -3.51
CA PRO A 312 -7.54 -0.07 -2.08
C PRO A 312 -6.38 0.46 -1.22
N MET A 313 -6.71 0.82 0.01
CA MET A 313 -5.78 0.81 1.13
C MET A 313 -5.63 -0.63 1.61
N GLU A 314 -4.45 -1.21 1.42
CA GLU A 314 -4.12 -2.56 1.85
C GLU A 314 -3.55 -2.55 3.27
N VAL A 315 -4.20 -3.26 4.18
CA VAL A 315 -3.81 -3.36 5.59
C VAL A 315 -3.55 -4.82 5.92
N THR A 316 -2.32 -5.14 6.30
CA THR A 316 -1.97 -6.47 6.79
C THR A 316 -2.28 -6.55 8.27
N ILE A 317 -3.23 -7.41 8.65
CA ILE A 317 -3.53 -7.72 10.05
C ILE A 317 -2.75 -8.99 10.42
N SER A 318 -1.94 -8.90 11.47
CA SER A 318 -1.06 -9.96 11.95
C SER A 318 -1.28 -10.22 13.44
N VAL A 319 -1.11 -11.47 13.86
CA VAL A 319 -1.18 -11.86 15.28
C VAL A 319 0.19 -12.32 15.74
N TYR A 320 0.69 -11.74 16.82
CA TYR A 320 1.95 -12.09 17.46
C TYR A 320 1.73 -12.65 18.86
N HIS A 321 2.67 -13.47 19.32
CA HIS A 321 2.65 -14.02 20.68
C HIS A 321 3.09 -12.98 21.71
N GLY A 322 2.36 -12.88 22.83
CA GLY A 322 2.63 -11.93 23.91
C GLY A 322 2.13 -10.51 23.62
N HIS A 323 2.22 -9.65 24.62
CA HIS A 323 1.98 -8.20 24.49
C HIS A 323 3.26 -7.50 24.03
N GLN A 324 3.43 -7.39 22.71
CA GLN A 324 4.57 -6.74 22.09
C GLN A 324 4.27 -5.27 21.82
N THR A 325 5.22 -4.38 22.10
CA THR A 325 5.06 -2.93 21.90
C THR A 325 5.85 -2.37 20.72
N GLY A 326 6.64 -3.22 20.03
CA GLY A 326 7.44 -2.85 18.87
C GLY A 326 8.30 -4.03 18.37
N GLY A 327 9.15 -3.77 17.37
CA GLY A 327 10.10 -4.76 16.86
C GLY A 327 9.50 -5.81 15.91
N PHE A 328 8.36 -5.52 15.28
CA PHE A 328 7.67 -6.48 14.40
C PHE A 328 8.45 -6.84 13.12
N VAL A 329 9.44 -6.03 12.73
CA VAL A 329 10.31 -6.28 11.57
C VAL A 329 11.17 -7.52 11.83
N GLY A 330 11.06 -8.54 10.97
CA GLY A 330 11.79 -9.80 11.10
C GLY A 330 11.15 -10.82 12.06
N HIS A 331 10.09 -10.45 12.78
CA HIS A 331 9.31 -11.37 13.59
C HIS A 331 8.28 -12.11 12.74
N ILE A 332 8.18 -13.43 12.91
CA ILE A 332 7.21 -14.26 12.19
C ILE A 332 5.88 -14.24 12.95
N PRO A 333 4.79 -13.72 12.35
CA PRO A 333 3.48 -13.73 12.98
C PRO A 333 2.91 -15.16 13.08
N LEU A 334 2.07 -15.40 14.08
CA LEU A 334 1.32 -16.66 14.27
C LEU A 334 0.31 -16.88 13.14
N ALA A 335 -0.29 -15.78 12.65
CA ALA A 335 -1.17 -15.75 11.50
C ALA A 335 -1.23 -14.31 10.95
N SER A 336 -1.44 -14.17 9.64
CA SER A 336 -1.65 -12.88 8.98
C SER A 336 -2.72 -12.97 7.90
N VAL A 337 -3.40 -11.86 7.65
CA VAL A 337 -4.37 -11.71 6.57
C VAL A 337 -4.29 -10.29 6.00
N LEU A 338 -4.38 -10.18 4.68
CA LEU A 338 -4.49 -8.91 3.98
C LEU A 338 -5.96 -8.47 3.93
N VAL A 339 -6.22 -7.21 4.26
CA VAL A 339 -7.55 -6.59 4.25
C VAL A 339 -7.50 -5.39 3.30
N GLU A 340 -8.47 -5.30 2.40
CA GLU A 340 -8.56 -4.21 1.43
C GLU A 340 -9.66 -3.23 1.85
N ARG A 341 -9.32 -1.95 2.04
CA ARG A 341 -10.24 -0.85 2.33
C ARG A 341 -10.36 0.09 1.13
N TRP A 342 -11.49 0.06 0.47
CA TRP A 342 -11.73 0.79 -0.78
C TRP A 342 -12.35 2.17 -0.53
N TYR A 343 -11.94 3.17 -1.29
CA TYR A 343 -12.56 4.51 -1.26
C TYR A 343 -13.64 4.70 -2.34
N MET A 344 -13.75 3.75 -3.26
CA MET A 344 -14.68 3.79 -4.39
C MET A 344 -15.34 2.42 -4.55
N ALA A 345 -16.66 2.36 -4.41
CA ALA A 345 -17.44 1.14 -4.55
C ALA A 345 -17.43 0.61 -5.99
N PRO A 346 -17.63 -0.71 -6.19
CA PRO A 346 -17.82 -1.28 -7.52
C PRO A 346 -18.92 -0.55 -8.31
N GLY A 347 -18.64 -0.24 -9.57
CA GLY A 347 -19.58 0.41 -10.47
C GLY A 347 -19.65 1.94 -10.36
N VAL A 348 -19.02 2.56 -9.37
CA VAL A 348 -18.85 4.03 -9.35
C VAL A 348 -17.96 4.45 -10.51
N ARG A 349 -18.42 5.40 -11.32
CA ARG A 349 -17.67 5.95 -12.45
C ARG A 349 -16.95 7.22 -12.03
N ARG A 350 -15.65 7.27 -12.29
CA ARG A 350 -14.79 8.44 -12.06
C ARG A 350 -14.44 9.10 -13.39
N THR A 351 -14.72 10.40 -13.52
CA THR A 351 -14.39 11.20 -14.71
C THR A 351 -13.71 12.50 -14.28
N SER A 352 -12.41 12.60 -14.55
CA SER A 352 -11.64 13.84 -14.33
C SER A 352 -11.63 14.71 -15.58
N PHE A 353 -11.82 16.02 -15.44
CA PHE A 353 -11.80 16.95 -16.56
C PHE A 353 -11.14 18.28 -16.19
N LYS A 354 -10.58 18.94 -17.21
CA LYS A 354 -10.01 20.28 -17.14
C LYS A 354 -10.58 21.11 -18.29
N GLU A 355 -11.80 21.59 -18.12
CA GLU A 355 -12.56 22.24 -19.18
C GLU A 355 -13.16 23.55 -18.68
N ARG A 356 -13.23 24.55 -19.56
CA ARG A 356 -13.83 25.86 -19.27
C ARG A 356 -13.25 26.56 -18.03
N GLY A 357 -11.96 26.33 -17.76
CA GLY A 357 -11.26 26.87 -16.60
C GLY A 357 -11.38 26.02 -15.32
N LEU A 358 -12.34 25.10 -15.26
CA LEU A 358 -12.54 24.22 -14.10
C LEU A 358 -11.52 23.07 -14.08
N SER A 359 -11.02 22.73 -12.90
CA SER A 359 -10.26 21.49 -12.66
C SER A 359 -11.00 20.65 -11.63
N ALA A 360 -11.63 19.56 -12.07
CA ALA A 360 -12.52 18.78 -11.22
C ALA A 360 -12.53 17.28 -11.56
N THR A 361 -13.03 16.48 -10.61
CA THR A 361 -13.29 15.06 -10.79
C THR A 361 -14.72 14.75 -10.35
N LEU A 362 -15.53 14.26 -11.29
CA LEU A 362 -16.89 13.82 -11.06
C LEU A 362 -16.92 12.32 -10.75
N PHE A 363 -17.65 11.96 -9.70
CA PHE A 363 -17.96 10.59 -9.34
C PHE A 363 -19.46 10.35 -9.48
N LEU A 364 -19.85 9.34 -10.27
CA LEU A 364 -21.25 8.96 -10.49
C LEU A 364 -21.51 7.57 -9.87
N PRO A 365 -22.57 7.42 -9.05
CA PRO A 365 -22.98 6.12 -8.55
C PRO A 365 -23.34 5.14 -9.69
N PRO A 366 -23.31 3.82 -9.44
CA PRO A 366 -23.90 2.85 -10.36
C PRO A 366 -25.42 3.01 -10.43
N GLY A 367 -26.02 2.59 -11.54
CA GLY A 367 -27.47 2.57 -11.74
C GLY A 367 -27.97 3.63 -12.75
N PRO A 368 -29.30 3.74 -12.93
CA PRO A 368 -29.89 4.52 -14.02
C PRO A 368 -29.95 6.04 -13.78
N GLY A 369 -29.74 6.51 -12.54
CA GLY A 369 -29.93 7.92 -12.18
C GLY A 369 -31.38 8.41 -12.37
N PRO A 370 -31.61 9.74 -12.42
CA PRO A 370 -30.66 10.79 -12.10
C PRO A 370 -30.37 10.83 -10.59
N PHE A 371 -29.09 11.01 -10.24
CA PHE A 371 -28.62 11.02 -8.86
C PHE A 371 -28.74 12.40 -8.22
N PRO A 372 -28.96 12.51 -6.90
CA PRO A 372 -28.68 13.77 -6.21
C PRO A 372 -27.19 14.13 -6.34
N GLY A 373 -26.90 15.43 -6.49
CA GLY A 373 -25.55 15.96 -6.68
C GLY A 373 -24.95 16.57 -5.40
N ILE A 374 -23.64 16.52 -5.25
CA ILE A 374 -22.87 17.19 -4.20
C ILE A 374 -21.67 17.89 -4.83
N LEU A 375 -21.55 19.19 -4.58
CA LEU A 375 -20.32 19.94 -4.84
C LEU A 375 -19.40 19.82 -3.62
N ASP A 376 -18.27 19.14 -3.76
CA ASP A 376 -17.34 18.81 -2.67
C ASP A 376 -16.12 19.75 -2.66
N LEU A 377 -16.01 20.56 -1.60
CA LEU A 377 -15.00 21.61 -1.43
C LEU A 377 -14.09 21.32 -0.22
N TRP A 378 -12.78 21.22 -0.49
CA TRP A 378 -11.74 20.92 0.51
C TRP A 378 -11.04 22.17 1.05
N GLY A 379 -10.17 22.01 2.05
CA GLY A 379 -9.47 23.12 2.69
C GLY A 379 -8.29 23.71 1.90
N GLY A 380 -7.51 24.56 2.58
CA GLY A 380 -6.41 25.36 2.02
C GLY A 380 -5.18 24.61 1.49
N GLY A 381 -5.18 23.27 1.48
CA GLY A 381 -4.02 22.47 1.06
C GLY A 381 -3.76 22.45 -0.45
N GLY A 382 -4.76 22.86 -1.24
CA GLY A 382 -4.76 22.86 -2.70
C GLY A 382 -4.61 21.48 -3.34
N ASN A 383 -4.62 21.48 -4.67
CA ASN A 383 -4.85 20.30 -5.51
C ASN A 383 -6.21 19.64 -5.24
N ILE A 384 -6.60 18.75 -6.14
CA ILE A 384 -7.82 17.97 -5.99
C ILE A 384 -7.66 16.88 -4.93
N VAL A 385 -8.67 16.76 -4.06
CA VAL A 385 -8.78 15.69 -3.05
C VAL A 385 -10.07 14.93 -3.32
N GLU A 386 -9.96 13.63 -3.59
CA GLU A 386 -11.06 12.86 -4.21
C GLU A 386 -11.76 11.88 -3.28
N TYR A 387 -11.12 11.50 -2.17
CA TYR A 387 -11.57 10.33 -1.41
C TYR A 387 -12.92 10.51 -0.70
N ARG A 388 -13.28 11.73 -0.28
CA ARG A 388 -14.62 12.01 0.26
C ARG A 388 -15.69 11.97 -0.82
N ALA A 389 -15.43 12.58 -1.98
CA ALA A 389 -16.34 12.53 -3.12
C ALA A 389 -16.57 11.08 -3.64
N ALA A 390 -15.51 10.28 -3.70
CA ALA A 390 -15.59 8.87 -4.09
C ALA A 390 -16.45 8.05 -3.10
N LEU A 391 -16.32 8.30 -1.80
CA LEU A 391 -17.16 7.67 -0.77
C LEU A 391 -18.61 8.15 -0.87
N LEU A 392 -18.88 9.44 -1.10
CA LEU A 392 -20.25 9.95 -1.30
C LEU A 392 -20.93 9.28 -2.50
N ALA A 393 -20.22 9.11 -3.62
CA ALA A 393 -20.74 8.37 -4.77
C ALA A 393 -20.99 6.90 -4.49
N SER A 394 -20.16 6.30 -3.64
CA SER A 394 -20.37 4.94 -3.12
C SER A 394 -21.62 4.83 -2.21
N ARG A 395 -22.16 5.97 -1.75
CA ARG A 395 -23.39 6.05 -0.94
C ARG A 395 -24.61 6.58 -1.73
N GLY A 396 -24.50 6.70 -3.05
CA GLY A 396 -25.62 7.05 -3.94
C GLY A 396 -25.72 8.52 -4.35
N PHE A 397 -24.71 9.34 -4.05
CA PHE A 397 -24.68 10.76 -4.42
C PHE A 397 -23.67 11.03 -5.53
N ALA A 398 -24.09 11.60 -6.66
CA ALA A 398 -23.12 12.14 -7.62
C ALA A 398 -22.29 13.23 -6.94
N SER A 399 -20.98 13.15 -6.98
CA SER A 399 -20.11 14.06 -6.21
C SER A 399 -19.01 14.64 -7.10
N LEU A 400 -18.90 15.97 -7.12
CA LEU A 400 -17.88 16.70 -7.87
C LEU A 400 -16.83 17.24 -6.90
N ALA A 401 -15.65 16.62 -6.87
CA ALA A 401 -14.48 17.15 -6.17
C ALA A 401 -13.88 18.29 -7.00
N LEU A 402 -13.76 19.48 -6.41
CA LEU A 402 -13.28 20.68 -7.10
C LEU A 402 -11.90 21.10 -6.59
N ASP A 403 -10.96 21.33 -7.51
CA ASP A 403 -9.74 22.10 -7.22
C ASP A 403 -10.01 23.57 -7.53
N TYR A 404 -9.76 24.45 -6.56
CA TYR A 404 -9.91 25.90 -6.70
C TYR A 404 -8.73 26.67 -6.09
N LEU A 405 -7.66 25.97 -5.73
CA LEU A 405 -6.42 26.53 -5.18
C LEU A 405 -5.23 26.05 -6.00
N THR A 406 -5.30 26.20 -7.32
CA THR A 406 -4.22 25.78 -8.20
C THR A 406 -3.24 26.93 -8.42
N LEU A 407 -1.99 26.77 -7.95
CA LEU A 407 -0.93 27.76 -8.20
C LEU A 407 -0.73 28.06 -9.69
N LYS A 408 -0.89 27.06 -10.56
CA LYS A 408 -0.77 27.28 -12.01
C LYS A 408 -1.84 28.23 -12.54
N THR A 409 -3.03 28.23 -11.96
CA THR A 409 -4.09 29.18 -12.33
C THR A 409 -3.75 30.56 -11.77
N LEU A 410 -3.43 30.65 -10.47
CA LEU A 410 -2.99 31.90 -9.84
C LEU A 410 -1.79 32.56 -10.56
N GLN A 411 -0.77 31.78 -10.94
CA GLN A 411 0.41 32.26 -11.66
C GLN A 411 0.09 32.73 -13.09
N LYS A 412 -0.95 32.17 -13.73
CA LYS A 412 -1.37 32.54 -15.08
C LYS A 412 -2.31 33.74 -15.11
N THR A 413 -3.22 33.82 -14.15
CA THR A 413 -4.30 34.82 -14.14
C THR A 413 -4.06 35.97 -13.17
N GLY A 414 -3.13 35.80 -12.23
CA GLY A 414 -2.88 36.75 -11.13
C GLY A 414 -4.04 36.85 -10.13
N LYS A 415 -5.07 36.00 -10.25
CA LYS A 415 -6.30 36.06 -9.45
C LYS A 415 -6.64 34.68 -8.90
N MET A 416 -7.05 34.62 -7.64
CA MET A 416 -7.71 33.42 -7.10
C MET A 416 -9.15 33.35 -7.58
N GLU A 417 -9.73 32.15 -7.45
CA GLU A 417 -11.09 31.89 -7.92
C GLU A 417 -12.12 32.75 -7.19
N SER A 418 -13.00 33.37 -7.97
CA SER A 418 -14.11 34.18 -7.51
C SER A 418 -15.40 33.34 -7.44
N ILE A 419 -16.51 33.94 -7.02
CA ILE A 419 -17.79 33.25 -6.88
C ILE A 419 -18.23 32.60 -8.20
N GLU A 420 -17.93 33.22 -9.35
CA GLU A 420 -18.27 32.75 -10.68
C GLU A 420 -17.65 31.38 -11.00
N TYR A 421 -16.47 31.07 -10.48
CA TYR A 421 -15.82 29.76 -10.64
C TYR A 421 -16.65 28.66 -9.98
N PHE A 422 -17.09 28.91 -8.75
CA PHE A 422 -17.92 27.97 -7.99
C PHE A 422 -19.32 27.85 -8.59
N GLU A 423 -19.89 28.95 -9.10
CA GLU A 423 -21.14 28.94 -9.85
C GLU A 423 -21.03 28.11 -11.13
N ALA A 424 -19.91 28.18 -11.85
CA ALA A 424 -19.64 27.35 -13.03
C ALA A 424 -19.55 25.86 -12.65
N ALA A 425 -18.84 25.52 -11.57
CA ALA A 425 -18.78 24.15 -11.06
C ALA A 425 -20.16 23.61 -10.65
N TYR A 426 -20.98 24.42 -9.99
CA TYR A 426 -22.35 24.07 -9.65
C TYR A 426 -23.22 23.84 -10.90
N LYS A 427 -23.07 24.68 -11.94
CA LYS A 427 -23.76 24.50 -13.23
C LYS A 427 -23.38 23.20 -13.93
N VAL A 428 -22.12 22.73 -13.79
CA VAL A 428 -21.72 21.42 -14.33
C VAL A 428 -22.59 20.31 -13.72
N LEU A 429 -22.79 20.31 -12.40
CA LEU A 429 -23.69 19.36 -11.74
C LEU A 429 -25.14 19.55 -12.22
N GLN A 430 -25.61 20.79 -12.31
CA GLN A 430 -26.99 21.11 -12.68
C GLN A 430 -27.35 20.70 -14.13
N GLN A 431 -26.39 20.76 -15.04
CA GLN A 431 -26.59 20.46 -16.46
C GLN A 431 -26.25 19.01 -16.82
N HIS A 432 -25.67 18.23 -15.89
CA HIS A 432 -25.29 16.85 -16.18
C HIS A 432 -26.55 15.96 -16.32
N PRO A 433 -26.69 15.17 -17.41
CA PRO A 433 -27.92 14.44 -17.71
C PRO A 433 -28.26 13.37 -16.66
N GLU A 434 -27.26 12.85 -15.97
CA GLU A 434 -27.42 11.82 -14.92
C GLU A 434 -27.55 12.41 -13.50
N ILE A 435 -27.63 13.73 -13.37
CA ILE A 435 -27.75 14.41 -12.07
C ILE A 435 -29.05 15.19 -12.03
N SER A 436 -29.75 15.10 -10.90
CA SER A 436 -30.99 15.81 -10.69
C SER A 436 -30.68 17.29 -10.43
N SER A 437 -30.95 18.14 -11.42
CA SER A 437 -30.68 19.59 -11.39
C SER A 437 -31.30 20.35 -10.20
N SER A 438 -32.36 19.81 -9.61
CA SER A 438 -33.07 20.35 -8.44
C SER A 438 -32.62 19.77 -7.08
N ARG A 439 -31.77 18.74 -7.08
CA ARG A 439 -31.34 18.01 -5.87
C ARG A 439 -29.82 18.05 -5.74
N ILE A 440 -29.27 19.23 -5.53
CA ILE A 440 -27.83 19.44 -5.38
C ILE A 440 -27.53 20.03 -4.01
N ALA A 441 -26.52 19.52 -3.32
CA ALA A 441 -25.98 20.09 -2.09
C ALA A 441 -24.56 20.63 -2.29
N VAL A 442 -24.09 21.42 -1.32
CA VAL A 442 -22.69 21.86 -1.24
C VAL A 442 -22.10 21.37 0.08
N LEU A 443 -20.89 20.81 0.04
CA LEU A 443 -20.15 20.30 1.18
C LEU A 443 -18.80 20.99 1.27
N GLY A 444 -18.53 21.69 2.37
CA GLY A 444 -17.27 22.38 2.63
C GLY A 444 -16.54 21.83 3.86
N LEU A 445 -15.21 21.76 3.79
CA LEU A 445 -14.33 21.53 4.94
C LEU A 445 -13.28 22.63 5.05
N SER A 446 -13.02 23.14 6.26
CA SER A 446 -12.02 24.20 6.49
C SER A 446 -12.31 25.41 5.59
N LEU A 447 -11.35 25.87 4.77
CA LEU A 447 -11.58 26.90 3.74
C LEU A 447 -12.80 26.66 2.85
N GLY A 448 -13.10 25.40 2.54
CA GLY A 448 -14.30 25.03 1.78
C GLY A 448 -15.60 25.45 2.48
N THR A 449 -15.63 25.55 3.81
CA THR A 449 -16.78 26.07 4.55
C THR A 449 -16.99 27.56 4.30
N SER A 450 -15.92 28.37 4.34
CA SER A 450 -16.05 29.81 4.05
C SER A 450 -16.57 30.04 2.64
N VAL A 451 -16.03 29.29 1.67
CA VAL A 451 -16.55 29.31 0.29
C VAL A 451 -18.00 28.87 0.23
N THR A 452 -18.37 27.77 0.89
CA THR A 452 -19.74 27.23 0.90
C THR A 452 -20.73 28.24 1.47
N LEU A 453 -20.45 28.81 2.65
CA LEU A 453 -21.35 29.77 3.29
C LEU A 453 -21.54 31.02 2.43
N LYS A 454 -20.44 31.55 1.86
CA LYS A 454 -20.50 32.70 0.95
C LYS A 454 -21.31 32.38 -0.30
N LEU A 455 -21.07 31.22 -0.90
CA LEU A 455 -21.75 30.77 -2.13
C LEU A 455 -23.26 30.65 -1.91
N VAL A 456 -23.67 30.02 -0.82
CA VAL A 456 -25.09 29.77 -0.52
C VAL A 456 -25.83 31.02 -0.04
N ALA A 457 -25.13 31.95 0.63
CA ALA A 457 -25.74 33.20 1.08
C ALA A 457 -25.91 34.22 -0.05
N TYR A 458 -24.95 34.33 -0.97
CA TYR A 458 -24.87 35.49 -1.88
C TYR A 458 -24.96 35.18 -3.38
N SER A 459 -24.77 33.93 -3.81
CA SER A 459 -24.91 33.61 -5.23
C SER A 459 -26.37 33.73 -5.67
N LYS A 460 -26.60 34.41 -6.81
CA LYS A 460 -27.92 34.47 -7.45
C LYS A 460 -28.22 33.21 -8.28
N ILE A 461 -27.18 32.42 -8.57
CA ILE A 461 -27.22 31.24 -9.43
C ILE A 461 -27.33 29.96 -8.60
N VAL A 462 -26.52 29.85 -7.54
CA VAL A 462 -26.42 28.64 -6.73
C VAL A 462 -27.55 28.59 -5.71
N LYS A 463 -28.45 27.63 -5.89
CA LYS A 463 -29.60 27.38 -5.01
C LYS A 463 -29.61 25.91 -4.58
N PRO A 464 -28.71 25.51 -3.67
CA PRO A 464 -28.64 24.12 -3.25
C PRO A 464 -29.82 23.78 -2.36
N ARG A 465 -30.12 22.50 -2.29
CA ARG A 465 -31.19 21.98 -1.44
C ARG A 465 -30.78 21.92 0.02
N CYS A 466 -29.49 21.79 0.30
CA CYS A 466 -28.90 21.89 1.64
C CYS A 466 -27.38 22.14 1.53
N ALA A 467 -26.77 22.55 2.65
CA ALA A 467 -25.33 22.73 2.77
C ALA A 467 -24.78 22.04 4.03
N VAL A 468 -23.56 21.52 3.94
CA VAL A 468 -22.83 20.92 5.06
C VAL A 468 -21.47 21.60 5.18
N CYS A 469 -21.12 22.04 6.37
CA CYS A 469 -19.88 22.76 6.66
C CYS A 469 -19.15 22.10 7.83
N ILE A 470 -17.91 21.67 7.59
CA ILE A 470 -17.09 20.92 8.54
C ILE A 470 -15.88 21.77 8.95
N SER A 471 -15.66 21.92 10.26
CA SER A 471 -14.49 22.59 10.86
C SER A 471 -14.16 23.93 10.21
N GLY A 472 -15.17 24.79 10.13
CA GLY A 472 -15.19 25.97 9.27
C GLY A 472 -15.58 27.25 9.99
N SER A 473 -15.39 28.40 9.33
CA SER A 473 -15.79 29.72 9.84
C SER A 473 -16.54 30.52 8.78
N HIS A 474 -17.47 31.35 9.24
CA HIS A 474 -18.18 32.33 8.44
C HIS A 474 -17.45 33.69 8.39
N VAL A 475 -16.37 33.86 9.18
CA VAL A 475 -15.54 35.07 9.22
C VAL A 475 -14.71 35.19 7.96
N GLN A 476 -15.01 36.19 7.14
CA GLN A 476 -14.32 36.51 5.88
C GLN A 476 -14.86 37.82 5.29
N PRO A 477 -14.07 38.53 4.45
CA PRO A 477 -14.58 39.66 3.67
C PRO A 477 -15.74 39.24 2.74
N VAL A 478 -16.92 39.81 2.95
CA VAL A 478 -18.16 39.42 2.24
C VAL A 478 -18.08 39.67 0.74
N ASP A 479 -17.50 40.80 0.32
CA ASP A 479 -17.35 41.15 -1.10
C ASP A 479 -16.02 40.63 -1.72
N GLY A 480 -15.18 39.97 -0.93
CA GLY A 480 -13.83 39.56 -1.34
C GLY A 480 -13.72 38.19 -2.02
N SER A 481 -12.75 38.01 -2.90
CA SER A 481 -12.36 36.71 -3.46
C SER A 481 -11.74 35.77 -2.41
N VAL A 482 -11.41 34.54 -2.81
CA VAL A 482 -10.61 33.63 -1.95
C VAL A 482 -9.26 34.26 -1.57
N ALA A 483 -8.67 35.11 -2.42
CA ALA A 483 -7.44 35.84 -2.10
C ALA A 483 -7.64 36.83 -0.95
N ASP A 484 -8.82 37.44 -0.85
CA ASP A 484 -9.13 38.39 0.22
C ASP A 484 -9.32 37.69 1.57
N ILE A 485 -9.75 36.43 1.58
CA ILE A 485 -9.76 35.58 2.79
C ILE A 485 -8.32 35.36 3.28
N PHE A 486 -7.39 35.04 2.37
CA PHE A 486 -5.98 34.90 2.74
C PHE A 486 -5.38 36.23 3.19
N ALA A 487 -5.64 37.33 2.48
CA ALA A 487 -5.17 38.66 2.87
C ALA A 487 -5.72 39.08 4.24
N TYR A 488 -6.94 38.69 4.59
CA TYR A 488 -7.49 38.89 5.93
C TYR A 488 -6.72 38.07 6.97
N CYS A 489 -6.41 36.80 6.69
CA CYS A 489 -5.58 35.98 7.58
C CYS A 489 -4.17 36.56 7.75
N ASP A 490 -3.53 37.00 6.66
CA ASP A 490 -2.19 37.58 6.67
C ASP A 490 -2.12 38.86 7.50
N LYS A 491 -3.14 39.72 7.42
CA LYS A 491 -3.27 40.92 8.28
C LYS A 491 -3.33 40.59 9.77
N ASN A 492 -3.86 39.42 10.12
CA ASN A 492 -3.99 38.94 11.49
C ASN A 492 -2.87 37.97 11.89
N ALA A 493 -1.82 37.80 11.07
CA ALA A 493 -0.76 36.83 11.31
C ALA A 493 -0.02 37.01 12.64
N SER A 494 -0.03 38.22 13.22
CA SER A 494 0.51 38.48 14.57
C SER A 494 -0.20 37.72 15.69
N ASN A 495 -1.42 37.23 15.45
CA ASN A 495 -2.21 36.48 16.42
C ASN A 495 -1.87 34.98 16.42
N ILE A 496 -1.04 34.50 15.49
CA ILE A 496 -0.62 33.11 15.45
C ILE A 496 0.12 32.78 16.75
N ARG A 497 -0.30 31.69 17.38
CA ARG A 497 0.36 31.14 18.57
C ARG A 497 1.12 29.87 18.22
N PHE A 498 2.01 29.48 19.11
CA PHE A 498 2.76 28.24 19.01
C PHE A 498 2.57 27.43 20.29
N SER A 499 2.42 26.11 20.14
CA SER A 499 2.46 25.18 21.27
C SER A 499 3.88 25.07 21.85
N GLU A 500 4.01 24.41 23.00
CA GLU A 500 5.32 24.08 23.58
C GLU A 500 6.20 23.26 22.61
N GLU A 501 5.59 22.40 21.79
CA GLU A 501 6.26 21.63 20.73
C GLU A 501 6.53 22.43 19.43
N ASN A 502 6.43 23.77 19.47
CA ASN A 502 6.60 24.67 18.32
C ASN A 502 5.67 24.37 17.13
N GLN A 503 4.43 23.97 17.42
CA GLN A 503 3.39 23.71 16.42
C GLN A 503 2.50 24.94 16.31
N MET A 504 2.22 25.36 15.07
CA MET A 504 1.44 26.55 14.77
C MET A 504 -0.05 26.36 15.11
N ILE A 505 -0.62 27.32 15.84
CA ILE A 505 -2.03 27.43 16.22
C ILE A 505 -2.57 28.68 15.52
N SER A 506 -3.54 28.48 14.62
CA SER A 506 -4.02 29.54 13.70
C SER A 506 -5.45 29.98 13.98
N ARG A 507 -6.15 29.40 14.98
CA ARG A 507 -7.56 29.74 15.26
C ARG A 507 -7.75 31.23 15.60
N ASP A 508 -6.75 31.86 16.18
CA ASP A 508 -6.77 33.26 16.61
C ASP A 508 -6.61 34.27 15.46
N LEU A 509 -6.37 33.78 14.23
CA LEU A 509 -6.44 34.62 13.02
C LEU A 509 -7.86 35.17 12.77
N LEU A 510 -8.88 34.46 13.25
CA LEU A 510 -10.29 34.79 13.04
C LEU A 510 -11.01 35.12 14.35
N LEU A 511 -10.26 35.22 15.47
CA LEU A 511 -10.77 35.62 16.77
C LEU A 511 -10.25 37.01 17.19
N PRO A 512 -11.06 37.77 17.95
CA PRO A 512 -12.47 37.52 18.25
C PRO A 512 -13.33 37.59 16.97
N VAL A 513 -14.49 36.91 16.96
CA VAL A 513 -15.42 36.99 15.82
C VAL A 513 -15.80 38.46 15.59
N PRO A 514 -15.61 39.03 14.38
CA PRO A 514 -15.80 40.44 14.15
C PRO A 514 -17.27 40.84 14.28
N THR A 515 -17.50 42.04 14.84
CA THR A 515 -18.83 42.66 14.88
C THR A 515 -19.19 43.35 13.55
N ASP A 516 -18.19 43.68 12.73
CA ASP A 516 -18.37 44.27 11.42
C ASP A 516 -19.04 43.27 10.46
N PRO A 517 -20.26 43.55 9.96
CA PRO A 517 -20.96 42.66 9.04
C PRO A 517 -20.24 42.51 7.68
N ALA A 518 -19.32 43.40 7.29
CA ALA A 518 -18.54 43.24 6.08
C ALA A 518 -17.46 42.14 6.18
N LEU A 519 -17.17 41.67 7.39
CA LEU A 519 -16.13 40.68 7.69
C LEU A 519 -16.70 39.32 8.13
N LYS A 520 -18.01 39.10 7.98
CA LYS A 520 -18.63 37.80 8.24
C LYS A 520 -19.84 37.55 7.36
N VAL A 521 -20.01 36.32 6.90
CA VAL A 521 -21.14 35.94 6.03
C VAL A 521 -22.46 36.09 6.78
N ASP A 522 -23.40 36.76 6.13
CA ASP A 522 -24.75 36.97 6.62
C ASP A 522 -25.63 35.73 6.45
N VAL A 523 -25.48 34.78 7.36
CA VAL A 523 -26.26 33.53 7.40
C VAL A 523 -27.76 33.71 7.62
N ARG A 524 -28.22 34.93 7.95
CA ARG A 524 -29.65 35.27 8.03
C ARG A 524 -30.33 35.19 6.67
N GLN A 525 -29.55 35.28 5.59
CA GLN A 525 -30.04 35.20 4.21
C GLN A 525 -30.17 33.77 3.69
N LEU A 526 -29.72 32.76 4.44
CA LEU A 526 -29.79 31.36 4.02
C LEU A 526 -31.24 30.88 3.88
N GLN A 527 -31.51 30.20 2.76
CA GLN A 527 -32.83 29.67 2.41
C GLN A 527 -32.87 28.14 2.36
N CYS A 528 -31.77 27.47 2.67
CA CYS A 528 -31.69 26.01 2.69
C CYS A 528 -31.18 25.50 4.05
N PRO A 529 -31.53 24.25 4.43
CA PRO A 529 -30.97 23.60 5.59
C PRO A 529 -29.43 23.61 5.58
N LEU A 530 -28.85 23.91 6.74
CA LEU A 530 -27.42 23.99 7.00
C LEU A 530 -27.05 23.05 8.15
N LEU A 531 -26.09 22.17 7.90
CA LEU A 531 -25.46 21.33 8.93
C LEU A 531 -24.04 21.83 9.20
N LEU A 532 -23.77 22.20 10.45
CA LEU A 532 -22.43 22.49 10.94
C LEU A 532 -21.88 21.29 11.71
N VAL A 533 -20.65 20.88 11.39
CA VAL A 533 -19.90 19.84 12.10
C VAL A 533 -18.64 20.49 12.68
N VAL A 534 -18.52 20.55 13.99
CA VAL A 534 -17.43 21.27 14.67
C VAL A 534 -16.74 20.39 15.70
N GLY A 535 -15.41 20.50 15.73
CA GLY A 535 -14.60 20.00 16.84
C GLY A 535 -14.33 21.12 17.84
N GLU A 536 -14.56 20.87 19.12
CA GLU A 536 -14.38 21.89 20.18
C GLU A 536 -12.88 22.15 20.49
N ASP A 537 -12.00 21.21 20.14
CA ASP A 537 -10.54 21.35 20.23
C ASP A 537 -9.91 21.69 18.86
N ASP A 538 -10.63 22.39 17.97
CA ASP A 538 -10.08 22.88 16.72
C ASP A 538 -9.00 23.95 16.97
N GLN A 539 -7.75 23.65 16.63
CA GLN A 539 -6.61 24.56 16.81
C GLN A 539 -6.27 25.36 15.54
N ASN A 540 -6.92 25.06 14.42
CA ASN A 540 -6.67 25.72 13.15
C ASN A 540 -7.67 26.85 12.93
N TRP A 541 -8.97 26.60 13.06
CA TRP A 541 -10.05 27.60 12.88
C TRP A 541 -10.96 27.63 14.12
N PRO A 542 -11.58 28.77 14.46
CA PRO A 542 -12.49 28.87 15.61
C PRO A 542 -13.88 28.34 15.25
N ALA A 543 -13.95 27.04 14.93
CA ALA A 543 -15.14 26.41 14.35
C ALA A 543 -16.33 26.45 15.32
N TYR A 544 -16.09 26.18 16.61
CA TYR A 544 -17.12 26.21 17.64
C TYR A 544 -17.67 27.63 17.86
N GLU A 545 -16.80 28.62 18.04
CA GLU A 545 -17.20 30.02 18.22
C GLU A 545 -17.95 30.55 16.99
N SER A 546 -17.48 30.18 15.79
CA SER A 546 -18.15 30.50 14.53
C SER A 546 -19.54 29.88 14.47
N ALA A 547 -19.72 28.63 14.89
CA ALA A 547 -21.02 27.97 14.91
C ALA A 547 -21.99 28.62 15.91
N MET A 548 -21.49 29.10 17.05
CA MET A 548 -22.32 29.79 18.04
C MET A 548 -22.75 31.18 17.56
N ASP A 549 -21.87 31.94 16.89
CA ASP A 549 -22.24 33.22 16.28
C ASP A 549 -23.25 33.01 15.12
N ILE A 550 -23.04 31.99 14.26
CA ILE A 550 -24.02 31.61 13.22
C ILE A 550 -25.37 31.27 13.85
N LYS A 551 -25.39 30.47 14.92
CA LYS A 551 -26.61 30.11 15.66
C LYS A 551 -27.34 31.36 16.13
N GLN A 552 -26.63 32.28 16.79
CA GLN A 552 -27.20 33.53 17.27
C GLN A 552 -27.77 34.40 16.13
N MET A 553 -27.04 34.54 15.03
CA MET A 553 -27.52 35.26 13.84
C MET A 553 -28.81 34.65 13.29
N MET A 554 -28.87 33.32 13.17
CA MET A 554 -30.03 32.62 12.63
C MET A 554 -31.24 32.62 13.58
N GLU A 555 -31.01 32.59 14.89
CA GLU A 555 -32.05 32.78 15.90
C GLU A 555 -32.67 34.18 15.82
N GLN A 556 -31.85 35.22 15.70
CA GLN A 556 -32.32 36.61 15.56
C GLN A 556 -33.14 36.82 14.28
N ALA A 557 -32.83 36.10 13.20
CA ALA A 557 -33.57 36.17 11.94
C ALA A 557 -34.79 35.24 11.88
N GLY A 558 -35.00 34.38 12.89
CA GLY A 558 -36.08 33.40 12.90
C GLY A 558 -35.90 32.22 11.93
N ASN A 559 -34.72 32.06 11.32
CA ASN A 559 -34.41 30.97 10.39
C ASN A 559 -33.60 29.83 11.04
N ASN A 560 -33.49 29.80 12.38
CA ASN A 560 -32.78 28.75 13.12
C ASN A 560 -33.30 27.32 12.85
N HIS A 561 -34.53 27.16 12.38
CA HIS A 561 -35.12 25.87 12.01
C HIS A 561 -34.41 25.21 10.83
N LEU A 562 -33.60 25.97 10.08
CA LEU A 562 -32.73 25.46 9.03
C LEU A 562 -31.38 24.95 9.56
N LEU A 563 -31.00 25.27 10.80
CA LEU A 563 -29.68 25.01 11.34
C LEU A 563 -29.64 23.74 12.18
N THR A 564 -28.68 22.85 11.88
CA THR A 564 -28.29 21.74 12.74
C THR A 564 -26.82 21.88 13.09
N ILE A 565 -26.45 21.72 14.36
CA ILE A 565 -25.07 21.75 14.83
C ILE A 565 -24.72 20.41 15.47
N LEU A 566 -23.62 19.82 15.01
CA LEU A 566 -22.96 18.68 15.64
C LEU A 566 -21.65 19.18 16.24
N SER A 567 -21.62 19.30 17.57
CA SER A 567 -20.43 19.68 18.34
C SER A 567 -19.82 18.44 18.97
N TYR A 568 -18.52 18.24 18.78
CA TYR A 568 -17.79 17.10 19.32
C TYR A 568 -16.67 17.59 20.27
N PRO A 569 -16.75 17.27 21.57
CA PRO A 569 -15.68 17.59 22.51
C PRO A 569 -14.40 16.83 22.14
N ASN A 570 -13.26 17.41 22.49
CA ASN A 570 -11.92 16.83 22.27
C ASN A 570 -11.67 16.39 20.81
N THR A 571 -12.33 17.03 19.85
CA THR A 571 -12.19 16.77 18.42
C THR A 571 -11.53 17.97 17.77
N GLY A 572 -10.58 17.71 16.88
CA GLY A 572 -9.78 18.73 16.21
C GLY A 572 -10.32 19.12 14.85
N HIS A 573 -9.50 19.85 14.10
CA HIS A 573 -9.88 20.43 12.80
C HIS A 573 -10.18 19.39 11.71
N LEU A 574 -9.39 18.32 11.62
CA LEU A 574 -9.41 17.39 10.48
C LEU A 574 -10.45 16.27 10.62
N ILE A 575 -11.74 16.62 10.63
CA ILE A 575 -12.84 15.64 10.67
C ILE A 575 -13.01 14.99 9.28
N GLU A 576 -12.19 13.98 9.04
CA GLU A 576 -12.16 13.16 7.81
C GLU A 576 -13.26 12.09 7.78
N PRO A 577 -13.48 11.40 6.63
CA PRO A 577 -14.29 10.19 6.62
C PRO A 577 -13.83 9.13 7.64
N PRO A 578 -14.72 8.24 8.10
CA PRO A 578 -14.47 7.34 9.22
C PRO A 578 -13.21 6.49 9.05
N TYR A 579 -12.59 6.19 10.19
CA TYR A 579 -11.40 5.34 10.32
C TYR A 579 -10.14 5.87 9.65
N THR A 580 -10.17 7.09 9.13
CA THR A 580 -8.97 7.84 8.79
C THR A 580 -8.18 8.12 10.08
N PRO A 581 -6.87 7.82 10.14
CA PRO A 581 -6.13 7.95 11.38
C PRO A 581 -6.07 9.39 11.86
N HIS A 582 -6.30 9.59 13.17
CA HIS A 582 -6.25 10.92 13.76
C HIS A 582 -4.84 11.52 13.63
N THR A 583 -4.78 12.72 13.05
CA THR A 583 -3.54 13.47 12.89
C THR A 583 -3.62 14.75 13.71
N ARG A 584 -3.11 14.69 14.96
CA ARG A 584 -3.13 15.85 15.87
C ARG A 584 -2.30 17.02 15.35
N ALA A 585 -1.13 16.73 14.79
CA ALA A 585 -0.26 17.72 14.16
C ALA A 585 0.39 17.16 12.90
N SER A 586 0.59 18.00 11.88
CA SER A 586 1.30 17.58 10.66
C SER A 586 2.00 18.74 9.96
N LEU A 587 2.98 18.42 9.12
CA LEU A 587 3.51 19.37 8.15
C LEU A 587 2.41 19.77 7.16
N PHE A 588 2.14 21.07 7.11
CA PHE A 588 1.21 21.67 6.17
C PHE A 588 1.99 22.62 5.26
N THR A 589 1.68 22.59 3.96
CA THR A 589 2.21 23.56 3.01
C THR A 589 1.14 24.62 2.82
N SER A 590 1.39 25.82 3.32
CA SER A 590 0.46 26.94 3.17
C SER A 590 0.29 27.30 1.69
N PHE A 591 -0.91 27.74 1.36
CA PHE A 591 -1.19 28.42 0.11
C PHE A 591 -1.49 29.89 0.42
N PRO A 592 -1.00 30.87 -0.35
CA PRO A 592 -0.18 30.73 -1.57
C PRO A 592 1.34 30.66 -1.33
N THR A 593 1.84 30.93 -0.10
CA THR A 593 3.28 31.14 0.17
C THR A 593 4.15 29.89 -0.02
N ARG A 594 3.56 28.69 -0.01
CA ARG A 594 4.26 27.38 -0.08
C ARG A 594 5.22 27.12 1.08
N GLU A 595 5.11 27.90 2.15
CA GLU A 595 5.88 27.67 3.36
C GLU A 595 5.38 26.40 4.05
N LYS A 596 6.32 25.65 4.60
CA LYS A 596 6.03 24.43 5.34
C LYS A 596 6.13 24.73 6.82
N SER A 597 5.03 24.51 7.53
CA SER A 597 4.97 24.68 8.98
C SER A 597 4.34 23.44 9.60
N MET A 598 4.78 23.09 10.81
CA MET A 598 4.09 22.09 11.62
C MET A 598 2.82 22.76 12.18
N VAL A 599 1.65 22.28 11.78
CA VAL A 599 0.35 22.82 12.23
C VAL A 599 -0.23 21.89 13.29
N LEU A 600 -0.71 22.47 14.39
CA LEU A 600 -1.54 21.76 15.37
C LEU A 600 -2.99 21.83 14.91
N TRP A 601 -3.59 20.68 14.63
CA TRP A 601 -5.00 20.54 14.27
C TRP A 601 -5.91 20.34 15.49
N GLY A 602 -5.33 19.85 16.58
CA GLY A 602 -6.03 19.53 17.83
C GLY A 602 -6.73 18.17 17.82
N GLY A 603 -7.47 17.88 18.89
CA GLY A 603 -8.20 16.65 19.15
C GLY A 603 -7.43 15.60 19.94
N GLU A 604 -8.19 14.69 20.56
CA GLU A 604 -7.74 13.45 21.18
C GLU A 604 -8.13 12.26 20.31
N THR A 605 -7.24 11.29 20.11
CA THR A 605 -7.40 10.22 19.12
C THR A 605 -8.74 9.49 19.22
N VAL A 606 -9.13 9.00 20.40
CA VAL A 606 -10.39 8.25 20.57
C VAL A 606 -11.61 9.12 20.29
N SER A 607 -11.68 10.30 20.91
CA SER A 607 -12.79 11.24 20.76
C SER A 607 -12.94 11.70 19.32
N HIS A 608 -11.82 12.04 18.67
CA HIS A 608 -11.77 12.44 17.27
C HIS A 608 -12.25 11.32 16.34
N SER A 609 -11.78 10.09 16.55
CA SER A 609 -12.18 8.95 15.71
C SER A 609 -13.67 8.61 15.84
N ARG A 610 -14.24 8.74 17.04
CA ARG A 610 -15.69 8.60 17.25
C ARG A 610 -16.47 9.74 16.58
N ALA A 611 -15.96 10.97 16.62
CA ALA A 611 -16.57 12.11 15.94
C ALA A 611 -16.58 11.93 14.41
N GLN A 612 -15.51 11.41 13.80
CA GLN A 612 -15.48 11.07 12.37
C GLN A 612 -16.56 10.04 12.00
N GLU A 613 -16.70 8.96 12.79
CA GLU A 613 -17.72 7.93 12.54
C GLU A 613 -19.14 8.49 12.67
N ASP A 614 -19.44 9.17 13.78
CA ASP A 614 -20.79 9.67 14.05
C ASP A 614 -21.19 10.81 13.10
N SER A 615 -20.29 11.77 12.85
CA SER A 615 -20.54 12.88 11.93
C SER A 615 -20.78 12.39 10.51
N TRP A 616 -20.00 11.43 10.00
CA TRP A 616 -20.21 10.87 8.66
C TRP A 616 -21.59 10.24 8.52
N ARG A 617 -22.00 9.42 9.48
CA ARG A 617 -23.34 8.81 9.51
C ARG A 617 -24.44 9.87 9.49
N LYS A 618 -24.31 10.93 10.30
CA LYS A 618 -25.27 12.03 10.39
C LYS A 618 -25.27 12.92 9.15
N VAL A 619 -24.13 13.18 8.53
CA VAL A 619 -24.00 13.90 7.25
C VAL A 619 -24.71 13.13 6.13
N LEU A 620 -24.47 11.82 6.02
CA LEU A 620 -25.19 10.98 5.04
C LEU A 620 -26.70 10.98 5.29
N ALA A 621 -27.14 10.92 6.56
CA ALA A 621 -28.56 11.00 6.90
C ALA A 621 -29.17 12.35 6.49
N PHE A 622 -28.47 13.45 6.80
CA PHE A 622 -28.87 14.81 6.44
C PHE A 622 -28.98 14.99 4.93
N PHE A 623 -28.02 14.48 4.15
CA PHE A 623 -28.13 14.49 2.68
C PHE A 623 -29.31 13.67 2.19
N ARG A 624 -29.56 12.48 2.77
CA ARG A 624 -30.71 11.66 2.35
C ARG A 624 -32.04 12.36 2.60
N GLU A 625 -32.20 12.94 3.77
CA GLU A 625 -33.41 13.68 4.16
C GLU A 625 -33.68 14.84 3.21
N ASN A 626 -32.66 15.65 2.95
CA ASN A 626 -32.81 16.89 2.20
C ASN A 626 -32.79 16.68 0.68
N LEU A 627 -32.07 15.68 0.17
CA LEU A 627 -31.94 15.44 -1.27
C LEU A 627 -32.94 14.40 -1.81
N HIS A 628 -33.33 13.37 -1.05
CA HIS A 628 -34.28 12.36 -1.56
C HIS A 628 -35.75 12.67 -1.28
N GLY A 629 -36.05 13.71 -0.49
CA GLY A 629 -37.41 14.16 -0.22
C GLY A 629 -38.19 13.19 0.66
N GLY A 630 -38.01 13.28 1.97
CA GLY A 630 -39.01 12.92 3.00
C GLY A 630 -39.61 11.50 3.04
N ARG A 631 -39.25 10.56 2.17
CA ARG A 631 -39.61 9.14 2.32
C ARG A 631 -38.56 8.45 3.17
N SER A 632 -38.91 8.12 4.41
CA SER A 632 -38.10 7.29 5.30
C SER A 632 -37.58 6.04 4.57
N PRO A 633 -36.31 5.65 4.76
CA PRO A 633 -35.80 4.40 4.22
C PRO A 633 -36.31 3.24 5.08
N VAL A 634 -37.47 2.68 4.72
CA VAL A 634 -37.84 1.32 5.14
C VAL A 634 -37.55 0.39 3.99
N ALA A 635 -36.32 -0.13 3.96
CA ALA A 635 -35.98 -1.50 3.58
C ALA A 635 -34.47 -1.70 3.80
N PRO A 636 -34.04 -2.70 4.58
CA PRO A 636 -32.64 -3.10 4.59
C PRO A 636 -32.28 -3.58 3.18
N LEU A 637 -31.13 -3.16 2.67
CA LEU A 637 -30.47 -3.85 1.55
C LEU A 637 -30.32 -5.31 1.99
N SER A 638 -31.11 -6.19 1.38
CA SER A 638 -30.96 -7.62 1.54
C SER A 638 -29.56 -8.01 1.12
N SER A 639 -28.84 -8.60 2.06
CA SER A 639 -27.68 -9.42 1.79
C SER A 639 -28.08 -10.55 0.84
N HIS A 640 -27.68 -10.44 -0.42
CA HIS A 640 -27.66 -11.58 -1.33
C HIS A 640 -26.21 -11.86 -1.74
N LEU A 641 -25.68 -12.85 -1.00
CA LEU A 641 -24.67 -13.87 -1.32
C LEU A 641 -23.31 -13.45 -1.89
#